data_AF-A0A956ZW42-F1
#
_entry.id   AF-A0A956ZW42-F1
#
_cell.length_a   1.000
_cell.length_b   1.000
_cell.length_c   1.000
_cell.angle_alpha   90.00
_cell.angle_beta   90.00
_cell.angle_gamma   90.00
#
_symmetry.space_group_name_H-M   'P 1'
#
loop_
_entity.id
_entity.type
_entity.pdbx_description
1 polymer ?
#
loop_
_entity_poly.entity_id
_entity_poly.type
_entity_poly.pdbx_seq_one_letter_code
_entity_poly.pdbx_strand_id
1 'polypeptide(L)'
;MFSSKLSLNPVVFSLTLLLLSGCGSNQSVLHPSTKNLPPVAQPDSYDVVRGRFFAVNAVNGVLQNDSDPEGQDLAVSLSQKPEFGTVQLNADGSFSYEPEGTEAKRDTFGYLLSDGELSSVTTVSLTIITPPVEAPVANADSYSLQEGETLQVSAEPGLLANDQYTEENLVLEPLTQPEHGQLVLNADGSFRYQHDHSEPLEDSFVYQLSTAKGVAQAKVSLNISPVDDAPVIARLELAQTHVIAPEGKRWEAFPEDELHLVGDRESLVLVSFANMILDTPQLEGLLEGESLGILELNDPTSLPKTEANGRPYSQNSYWVMMPASWLKPGLELRFIANDGQLTKTSALNVGASSSFSLYTLPFYLFGADESLVPFSLTAEPDEATRKELYAKWPVAELEVVNHPAKKVEWEYIIVGPRQGRAAQRVTYKEQQGDGYAVMSAVLDTLGAVRSANGDGPTSNQYYAPLLMATQTGSYGAPGGGLGGGHLGTGDYAYSGVFIHEQGHAFGIPHVGDAYNAGNWPYVGGSLSGSSWGFDSTRLEFLDIRVPPTSSAYKNCSTKTFAGNPRQLDEAGFCIKQDPMQSGAGDSDSSYRFSLFSDFSTARMQRYFEGQTSSSSGNYSYKGGRVFVDANSSTGYSRWNSLEAKLEPVEPKTVDGGLYGLDAGLPQATDVPVHTLIVTYSNAATEGVSQIYRPLSYVGNLRRLLDPTKAGDRQAITPNTGENYWYCRASGCDYSLRVSFGDDSVQNIVLQGAFRKWFSSAEKDGILEPSSSDSFRIWGVNVPGDKAIKQVELLSTPEVWTDFPDEPAVLLSCGYKGTDWGCK
;
A
#
# COMPACT_ATOMS: atom_id res chain seq x y z
N MET A 1 -21.21 -82.94 -20.22
CA MET A 1 -21.45 -82.82 -21.67
C MET A 1 -22.95 -82.80 -21.92
N PHE A 2 -23.39 -82.03 -22.91
CA PHE A 2 -24.66 -82.05 -23.69
C PHE A 2 -25.73 -83.09 -23.30
N SER A 3 -27.00 -82.72 -23.10
CA SER A 3 -28.00 -82.38 -24.14
C SER A 3 -28.26 -83.57 -25.10
N SER A 4 -29.48 -83.99 -25.46
CA SER A 4 -30.78 -83.28 -25.48
C SER A 4 -31.98 -84.24 -25.56
N LYS A 5 -33.18 -83.69 -25.30
CA LYS A 5 -34.54 -84.06 -25.75
C LYS A 5 -34.77 -85.21 -26.78
N LEU A 6 -35.82 -85.99 -26.45
CA LEU A 6 -36.91 -86.55 -27.29
C LEU A 6 -36.72 -87.80 -28.21
N SER A 7 -37.46 -88.85 -27.83
CA SER A 7 -38.60 -89.46 -28.58
C SER A 7 -38.43 -90.83 -29.28
N LEU A 8 -39.50 -91.65 -29.09
CA LEU A 8 -39.98 -92.84 -29.81
C LEU A 8 -39.27 -94.21 -29.64
N ASN A 9 -39.96 -95.07 -28.87
CA ASN A 9 -40.24 -96.53 -29.03
C ASN A 9 -39.21 -97.48 -29.65
N PRO A 10 -39.11 -98.69 -29.05
CA PRO A 10 -39.66 -99.86 -29.75
C PRO A 10 -40.48 -100.83 -28.89
N VAL A 11 -41.34 -101.58 -29.59
CA VAL A 11 -42.11 -102.79 -29.17
C VAL A 11 -41.25 -104.02 -29.62
N VAL A 12 -41.34 -105.28 -29.17
CA VAL A 12 -42.43 -106.29 -29.01
C VAL A 12 -41.92 -107.39 -28.05
N PHE A 13 -42.73 -108.22 -27.38
CA PHE A 13 -43.32 -109.50 -27.84
C PHE A 13 -44.26 -110.04 -26.73
N SER A 14 -45.25 -110.93 -26.92
CA SER A 14 -46.20 -111.24 -28.01
C SER A 14 -47.05 -112.46 -27.60
N LEU A 15 -48.40 -112.42 -27.70
CA LEU A 15 -49.19 -113.63 -27.97
C LEU A 15 -50.47 -113.30 -28.74
N THR A 16 -50.77 -114.11 -29.75
CA THR A 16 -51.73 -113.82 -30.81
C THR A 16 -52.82 -114.89 -30.85
N LEU A 17 -54.08 -114.49 -31.08
CA LEU A 17 -54.99 -115.38 -31.80
C LEU A 17 -55.86 -114.57 -32.79
N LEU A 18 -55.60 -114.81 -34.07
CA LEU A 18 -56.45 -114.38 -35.17
C LEU A 18 -57.67 -115.31 -35.24
N LEU A 19 -58.83 -114.79 -35.64
CA LEU A 19 -59.57 -115.30 -36.82
C LEU A 19 -60.81 -114.43 -37.10
N LEU A 20 -60.89 -113.92 -38.32
CA LEU A 20 -62.09 -113.35 -38.91
C LEU A 20 -62.85 -114.47 -39.64
N SER A 21 -64.10 -114.74 -39.25
CA SER A 21 -65.21 -114.95 -40.21
C SER A 21 -66.55 -115.17 -39.50
N GLY A 22 -67.60 -114.54 -40.04
CA GLY A 22 -68.98 -115.03 -39.93
C GLY A 22 -69.76 -114.76 -38.63
N CYS A 23 -70.50 -113.65 -38.61
CA CYS A 23 -71.88 -113.50 -38.11
C CYS A 23 -72.27 -113.97 -36.68
N GLY A 24 -72.93 -113.09 -35.92
CA GLY A 24 -73.97 -113.52 -34.96
C GLY A 24 -73.75 -113.19 -33.47
N SER A 25 -74.22 -112.00 -33.08
CA SER A 25 -74.95 -111.70 -31.83
C SER A 25 -74.50 -112.24 -30.46
N ASN A 26 -74.23 -111.28 -29.56
CA ASN A 26 -74.61 -111.24 -28.14
C ASN A 26 -74.17 -112.39 -27.20
N GLN A 27 -73.23 -112.07 -26.31
CA GLN A 27 -73.26 -112.55 -24.93
C GLN A 27 -73.41 -111.36 -23.98
N SER A 28 -74.42 -111.44 -23.11
CA SER A 28 -74.63 -110.49 -22.02
C SER A 28 -73.79 -110.92 -20.81
N VAL A 29 -73.00 -110.01 -20.25
CA VAL A 29 -72.26 -110.25 -19.01
C VAL A 29 -72.88 -109.41 -17.90
N LEU A 30 -73.22 -110.06 -16.78
CA LEU A 30 -73.74 -109.40 -15.58
C LEU A 30 -72.60 -108.67 -14.86
N HIS A 31 -72.79 -107.39 -14.53
CA HIS A 31 -71.88 -106.67 -13.65
C HIS A 31 -72.18 -107.04 -12.18
N PRO A 32 -71.19 -107.47 -11.39
CA PRO A 32 -71.34 -107.57 -9.94
C PRO A 32 -71.35 -106.17 -9.32
N SER A 33 -72.16 -105.95 -8.28
CA SER A 33 -72.10 -104.72 -7.48
C SER A 33 -70.79 -104.70 -6.68
N THR A 34 -69.87 -103.81 -7.04
CA THR A 34 -68.72 -103.46 -6.21
C THR A 34 -69.24 -102.76 -4.95
N LYS A 35 -68.83 -103.25 -3.78
CA LYS A 35 -69.15 -102.62 -2.50
C LYS A 35 -68.20 -101.44 -2.32
N ASN A 36 -68.75 -100.25 -2.10
CA ASN A 36 -67.97 -99.04 -1.79
C ASN A 36 -67.04 -99.26 -0.58
N LEU A 37 -65.80 -98.76 -0.66
CA LEU A 37 -64.83 -98.73 0.43
C LEU A 37 -64.74 -97.32 1.02
N PRO A 38 -64.41 -97.17 2.33
CA PRO A 38 -64.22 -95.85 2.90
C PRO A 38 -62.96 -95.18 2.34
N PRO A 39 -62.95 -93.85 2.18
CA PRO A 39 -61.79 -93.13 1.68
C PRO A 39 -60.62 -93.19 2.67
N VAL A 40 -59.39 -93.09 2.18
CA VAL A 40 -58.14 -93.18 2.95
C VAL A 40 -57.64 -91.78 3.27
N ALA A 41 -57.84 -91.36 4.54
CA ALA A 41 -57.33 -90.10 5.07
C ALA A 41 -55.92 -90.24 5.65
N GLN A 42 -55.03 -89.27 5.41
CA GLN A 42 -53.67 -89.22 5.96
C GLN A 42 -53.46 -87.99 6.87
N PRO A 43 -52.55 -88.01 7.86
CA PRO A 43 -52.31 -86.84 8.72
C PRO A 43 -51.49 -85.74 8.04
N ASP A 44 -51.87 -84.48 8.25
CA ASP A 44 -51.15 -83.31 7.74
C ASP A 44 -50.30 -82.61 8.81
N SER A 45 -49.33 -81.79 8.37
CA SER A 45 -48.63 -80.86 9.24
C SER A 45 -48.30 -79.52 8.59
N TYR A 46 -48.54 -78.43 9.30
CA TYR A 46 -48.22 -77.06 8.87
C TYR A 46 -47.51 -76.27 9.97
N ASP A 47 -46.59 -75.39 9.58
CA ASP A 47 -45.95 -74.42 10.48
C ASP A 47 -46.70 -73.08 10.42
N VAL A 48 -47.04 -72.53 11.59
CA VAL A 48 -47.86 -71.32 11.74
C VAL A 48 -47.16 -70.29 12.62
N VAL A 49 -47.13 -69.03 12.19
CA VAL A 49 -46.45 -67.97 12.93
C VAL A 49 -47.33 -67.48 14.09
N ARG A 50 -46.77 -67.45 15.31
CA ARG A 50 -47.45 -66.98 16.53
C ARG A 50 -48.11 -65.61 16.30
N GLY A 51 -49.40 -65.51 16.66
CA GLY A 51 -50.16 -64.27 16.58
C GLY A 51 -50.44 -63.76 15.16
N ARG A 52 -50.27 -64.61 14.13
CA ARG A 52 -50.65 -64.30 12.75
C ARG A 52 -51.69 -65.28 12.24
N PHE A 53 -52.65 -64.77 11.49
CA PHE A 53 -53.59 -65.55 10.70
C PHE A 53 -52.84 -66.40 9.67
N PHE A 54 -53.21 -67.67 9.55
CA PHE A 54 -52.68 -68.61 8.57
C PHE A 54 -53.81 -69.11 7.66
N ALA A 55 -53.53 -69.27 6.37
CA ALA A 55 -54.46 -69.87 5.43
C ALA A 55 -53.74 -70.67 4.35
N VAL A 56 -54.34 -71.78 3.94
CA VAL A 56 -53.85 -72.64 2.87
C VAL A 56 -54.98 -72.91 1.85
N ASN A 57 -54.61 -72.93 0.56
CA ASN A 57 -55.55 -73.18 -0.53
C ASN A 57 -55.79 -74.68 -0.75
N ALA A 58 -56.85 -75.06 -1.45
CA ALA A 58 -57.26 -76.45 -1.66
C ALA A 58 -56.14 -77.37 -2.19
N VAL A 59 -55.30 -76.85 -3.10
CA VAL A 59 -54.17 -77.59 -3.72
C VAL A 59 -53.13 -78.05 -2.70
N ASN A 60 -52.95 -77.31 -1.59
CA ASN A 60 -52.04 -77.64 -0.49
C ASN A 60 -52.79 -77.87 0.83
N GLY A 61 -54.12 -78.01 0.74
CA GLY A 61 -55.00 -78.26 1.87
C GLY A 61 -55.00 -79.73 2.26
N VAL A 62 -55.88 -80.08 3.19
CA VAL A 62 -55.91 -81.40 3.84
C VAL A 62 -56.23 -82.56 2.88
N LEU A 63 -56.74 -82.27 1.68
CA LEU A 63 -57.01 -83.29 0.65
C LEU A 63 -55.77 -83.68 -0.18
N GLN A 64 -54.59 -83.06 0.01
CA GLN A 64 -53.43 -83.24 -0.86
C GLN A 64 -52.85 -84.68 -0.83
N ASN A 65 -52.94 -85.36 0.30
CA ASN A 65 -52.41 -86.70 0.57
C ASN A 65 -53.53 -87.78 0.72
N ASP A 66 -54.78 -87.37 0.61
CA ASP A 66 -55.97 -88.22 0.75
C ASP A 66 -56.33 -88.88 -0.58
N SER A 67 -57.00 -90.05 -0.51
CA SER A 67 -57.41 -90.79 -1.71
C SER A 67 -58.61 -91.69 -1.48
N ASP A 68 -59.42 -91.86 -2.51
CA ASP A 68 -60.50 -92.85 -2.54
C ASP A 68 -60.10 -94.10 -3.35
N PRO A 69 -60.31 -95.34 -2.86
CA PRO A 69 -59.96 -96.56 -3.60
C PRO A 69 -60.72 -96.72 -4.92
N GLU A 70 -61.94 -96.20 -5.02
CA GLU A 70 -62.79 -96.23 -6.21
C GLU A 70 -62.65 -94.94 -7.06
N GLY A 71 -61.94 -93.92 -6.57
CA GLY A 71 -61.69 -92.66 -7.25
C GLY A 71 -62.83 -91.65 -7.18
N GLN A 72 -63.67 -91.70 -6.14
CA GLN A 72 -64.77 -90.78 -5.92
C GLN A 72 -64.30 -89.38 -5.48
N ASP A 73 -65.16 -88.37 -5.69
CA ASP A 73 -64.90 -86.99 -5.27
C ASP A 73 -64.87 -86.89 -3.74
N LEU A 74 -63.76 -86.40 -3.19
CA LEU A 74 -63.56 -86.27 -1.76
C LEU A 74 -64.01 -84.90 -1.24
N ALA A 75 -64.72 -84.89 -0.12
CA ALA A 75 -65.07 -83.69 0.64
C ALA A 75 -64.71 -83.85 2.12
N VAL A 76 -64.32 -82.74 2.76
CA VAL A 76 -63.96 -82.72 4.18
C VAL A 76 -64.90 -81.89 5.05
N SER A 77 -65.00 -82.25 6.32
CA SER A 77 -65.67 -81.45 7.34
C SER A 77 -64.93 -81.53 8.68
N LEU A 78 -65.02 -80.48 9.50
CA LEU A 78 -64.28 -80.42 10.76
C LEU A 78 -64.86 -81.41 11.78
N SER A 79 -64.08 -82.41 12.20
CA SER A 79 -64.49 -83.45 13.16
C SER A 79 -64.07 -83.14 14.59
N GLN A 80 -62.97 -82.41 14.77
CA GLN A 80 -62.49 -81.91 16.07
C GLN A 80 -61.90 -80.51 15.89
N LYS A 81 -62.25 -79.59 16.80
CA LYS A 81 -61.67 -78.24 16.82
C LYS A 81 -60.25 -78.24 17.43
N PRO A 82 -59.39 -77.29 17.03
CA PRO A 82 -58.17 -76.94 17.78
C PRO A 82 -58.46 -76.55 19.24
N GLU A 83 -57.42 -76.60 20.10
CA GLU A 83 -57.51 -76.20 21.52
C GLU A 83 -57.03 -74.75 21.76
N PHE A 84 -56.12 -74.25 20.91
CA PHE A 84 -55.42 -72.97 21.08
C PHE A 84 -55.59 -72.05 19.85
N GLY A 85 -56.75 -72.11 19.22
CA GLY A 85 -57.12 -71.26 18.09
C GLY A 85 -58.50 -71.58 17.53
N THR A 86 -58.82 -70.98 16.39
CA THR A 86 -60.02 -71.31 15.60
C THR A 86 -59.62 -71.77 14.20
N VAL A 87 -60.32 -72.77 13.68
CA VAL A 87 -60.17 -73.25 12.29
C VAL A 87 -61.46 -73.04 11.53
N GLN A 88 -61.34 -72.53 10.31
CA GLN A 88 -62.39 -72.56 9.30
C GLN A 88 -61.92 -73.45 8.14
N LEU A 89 -62.43 -74.69 8.09
CA LEU A 89 -62.16 -75.70 7.07
C LEU A 89 -63.30 -75.71 6.05
N ASN A 90 -62.96 -75.65 4.77
CA ASN A 90 -63.88 -75.73 3.64
C ASN A 90 -63.92 -77.15 3.07
N ALA A 91 -65.03 -77.50 2.40
CA ALA A 91 -65.22 -78.84 1.85
C ALA A 91 -64.19 -79.25 0.77
N ASP A 92 -63.53 -78.28 0.14
CA ASP A 92 -62.47 -78.48 -0.87
C ASP A 92 -61.07 -78.73 -0.26
N GLY A 93 -60.97 -78.90 1.05
CA GLY A 93 -59.72 -79.13 1.77
C GLY A 93 -58.95 -77.86 2.13
N SER A 94 -59.33 -76.69 1.62
CA SER A 94 -58.73 -75.41 2.04
C SER A 94 -59.14 -75.06 3.47
N PHE A 95 -58.23 -74.45 4.25
CA PHE A 95 -58.58 -73.96 5.58
C PHE A 95 -57.81 -72.70 5.98
N SER A 96 -58.34 -72.03 7.00
CA SER A 96 -57.63 -71.00 7.75
C SER A 96 -57.58 -71.32 9.24
N TYR A 97 -56.56 -70.79 9.90
CA TYR A 97 -56.30 -70.93 11.33
C TYR A 97 -55.92 -69.59 11.95
N GLU A 98 -56.60 -69.23 13.03
CA GLU A 98 -56.31 -68.04 13.85
C GLU A 98 -55.94 -68.50 15.27
N PRO A 99 -54.67 -68.33 15.72
CA PRO A 99 -54.25 -68.77 17.05
C PRO A 99 -54.88 -67.93 18.18
N GLU A 100 -55.42 -68.59 19.20
CA GLU A 100 -55.94 -67.98 20.43
C GLU A 100 -54.97 -68.22 21.61
N GLY A 101 -54.40 -67.15 22.14
CA GLY A 101 -53.44 -67.19 23.26
C GLY A 101 -51.96 -67.24 22.86
N THR A 102 -51.07 -67.21 23.85
CA THR A 102 -49.64 -66.87 23.66
C THR A 102 -48.65 -67.98 24.02
N GLU A 103 -49.09 -69.04 24.70
CA GLU A 103 -48.20 -70.05 25.33
C GLU A 103 -47.99 -71.32 24.48
N ALA A 104 -48.96 -71.68 23.62
CA ALA A 104 -48.91 -72.92 22.86
C ALA A 104 -47.74 -72.96 21.86
N LYS A 105 -47.14 -74.15 21.71
CA LYS A 105 -46.09 -74.46 20.72
C LYS A 105 -46.57 -75.40 19.61
N ARG A 106 -47.67 -76.10 19.84
CA ARG A 106 -48.39 -76.92 18.86
C ARG A 106 -49.88 -76.86 19.15
N ASP A 107 -50.69 -77.01 18.12
CA ASP A 107 -52.13 -77.25 18.19
C ASP A 107 -52.49 -78.37 17.21
N THR A 108 -53.71 -78.92 17.29
CA THR A 108 -54.16 -80.04 16.45
C THR A 108 -55.66 -80.00 16.27
N PHE A 109 -56.12 -80.11 15.03
CA PHE A 109 -57.54 -80.26 14.71
C PHE A 109 -57.80 -81.54 13.91
N GLY A 110 -59.03 -82.04 13.95
CA GLY A 110 -59.44 -83.25 13.23
C GLY A 110 -60.40 -82.93 12.09
N TYR A 111 -60.31 -83.67 11.00
CA TYR A 111 -61.34 -83.65 9.95
C TYR A 111 -61.90 -85.05 9.66
N LEU A 112 -63.10 -85.05 9.09
CA LEU A 112 -63.80 -86.21 8.54
C LEU A 112 -63.72 -86.10 7.01
N LEU A 113 -63.06 -87.07 6.39
CA LEU A 113 -63.01 -87.26 4.94
C LEU A 113 -64.20 -88.11 4.50
N SER A 114 -64.89 -87.73 3.43
CA SER A 114 -66.04 -88.47 2.89
C SER A 114 -66.05 -88.50 1.36
N ASP A 115 -66.46 -89.64 0.81
CA ASP A 115 -66.72 -89.89 -0.62
C ASP A 115 -68.20 -89.61 -1.01
N GLY A 116 -69.08 -89.43 -0.01
CA GLY A 116 -70.54 -89.28 -0.17
C GLY A 116 -71.38 -90.43 0.41
N GLU A 117 -70.79 -91.61 0.66
CA GLU A 117 -71.46 -92.78 1.28
C GLU A 117 -70.77 -93.24 2.58
N LEU A 118 -69.44 -93.17 2.64
CA LEU A 118 -68.56 -93.63 3.71
C LEU A 118 -67.59 -92.51 4.11
N SER A 119 -66.86 -92.74 5.20
CA SER A 119 -65.98 -91.71 5.77
C SER A 119 -64.85 -92.27 6.62
N SER A 120 -63.74 -91.55 6.68
CA SER A 120 -62.61 -91.78 7.59
C SER A 120 -62.23 -90.49 8.32
N VAL A 121 -61.46 -90.60 9.41
CA VAL A 121 -61.02 -89.45 10.23
C VAL A 121 -59.51 -89.43 10.39
N THR A 122 -58.94 -88.22 10.37
CA THR A 122 -57.51 -87.98 10.61
C THR A 122 -57.33 -86.59 11.25
N THR A 123 -56.07 -86.19 11.48
CA THR A 123 -55.70 -84.97 12.20
C THR A 123 -54.67 -84.13 11.45
N VAL A 124 -54.80 -82.82 11.56
CA VAL A 124 -53.83 -81.82 11.12
C VAL A 124 -53.05 -81.30 12.33
N SER A 125 -51.72 -81.42 12.28
CA SER A 125 -50.82 -80.85 13.30
C SER A 125 -50.35 -79.45 12.91
N LEU A 126 -50.49 -78.48 13.82
CA LEU A 126 -50.05 -77.10 13.62
C LEU A 126 -48.87 -76.79 14.56
N THR A 127 -47.69 -76.44 14.02
CA THR A 127 -46.52 -76.06 14.83
C THR A 127 -46.43 -74.54 14.94
N ILE A 128 -46.50 -74.00 16.16
CA ILE A 128 -46.51 -72.55 16.39
C ILE A 128 -45.09 -72.04 16.57
N ILE A 129 -44.57 -71.35 15.55
CA ILE A 129 -43.21 -70.76 15.53
C ILE A 129 -43.23 -69.29 15.95
N THR A 130 -42.18 -68.85 16.67
CA THR A 130 -41.99 -67.44 17.05
C THR A 130 -40.81 -66.88 16.23
N PRO A 131 -40.97 -65.75 15.52
CA PRO A 131 -39.85 -65.11 14.82
C PRO A 131 -38.83 -64.55 15.83
N PRO A 132 -37.54 -64.47 15.48
CA PRO A 132 -36.54 -63.84 16.33
C PRO A 132 -36.83 -62.34 16.50
N VAL A 133 -36.39 -61.77 17.62
CA VAL A 133 -36.42 -60.32 17.88
C VAL A 133 -35.11 -59.73 17.37
N GLU A 134 -35.18 -58.74 16.51
CA GLU A 134 -34.01 -58.15 15.84
C GLU A 134 -33.33 -57.09 16.73
N ALA A 135 -32.00 -56.99 16.60
CA ALA A 135 -31.21 -55.92 17.18
C ALA A 135 -31.35 -54.64 16.33
N PRO A 136 -31.07 -53.44 16.88
CA PRO A 136 -31.07 -52.24 16.06
C PRO A 136 -30.04 -52.32 14.92
N VAL A 137 -30.32 -51.65 13.82
CA VAL A 137 -29.41 -51.44 12.68
C VAL A 137 -29.29 -49.94 12.48
N ALA A 138 -28.07 -49.43 12.69
CA ALA A 138 -27.71 -48.05 12.39
C ALA A 138 -27.10 -47.98 10.99
N ASN A 139 -27.51 -47.03 10.16
CA ASN A 139 -27.03 -46.85 8.80
C ASN A 139 -26.22 -45.54 8.65
N ALA A 140 -25.23 -45.55 7.76
CA ALA A 140 -24.33 -44.41 7.60
C ALA A 140 -25.03 -43.23 6.91
N ASP A 141 -24.87 -42.04 7.48
CA ASP A 141 -25.44 -40.79 6.98
C ASP A 141 -24.40 -39.95 6.25
N SER A 142 -24.87 -39.09 5.35
CA SER A 142 -24.01 -38.09 4.74
C SER A 142 -24.75 -36.80 4.46
N TYR A 143 -24.10 -35.69 4.79
CA TYR A 143 -24.60 -34.34 4.61
C TYR A 143 -23.53 -33.49 3.91
N SER A 144 -23.95 -32.35 3.36
CA SER A 144 -23.06 -31.37 2.74
C SER A 144 -23.35 -29.98 3.28
N LEU A 145 -22.30 -29.19 3.42
CA LEU A 145 -22.33 -27.79 3.84
C LEU A 145 -21.18 -27.01 3.20
N GLN A 146 -21.25 -25.69 3.27
CA GLN A 146 -20.10 -24.83 2.97
C GLN A 146 -19.19 -24.69 4.20
N GLU A 147 -17.92 -24.42 3.96
CA GLU A 147 -16.96 -24.05 4.99
C GLU A 147 -17.47 -22.89 5.86
N GLY A 148 -17.43 -23.07 7.18
CA GLY A 148 -17.87 -22.05 8.15
C GLY A 148 -19.38 -22.00 8.35
N GLU A 149 -20.15 -22.78 7.58
CA GLU A 149 -21.60 -22.86 7.71
C GLU A 149 -22.02 -23.56 9.02
N THR A 150 -23.21 -23.20 9.49
CA THR A 150 -23.95 -24.00 10.47
C THR A 150 -24.94 -24.91 9.73
N LEU A 151 -24.65 -26.21 9.69
CA LEU A 151 -25.61 -27.22 9.24
C LEU A 151 -26.63 -27.49 10.36
N GLN A 152 -27.92 -27.37 10.05
CA GLN A 152 -29.01 -27.72 10.97
C GLN A 152 -29.95 -28.74 10.30
N VAL A 153 -29.99 -29.94 10.84
CA VAL A 153 -30.80 -31.07 10.33
C VAL A 153 -31.94 -31.35 11.30
N SER A 154 -33.18 -31.25 10.83
CA SER A 154 -34.39 -31.62 11.58
C SER A 154 -34.56 -33.14 11.68
N ALA A 155 -35.43 -33.63 12.57
CA ALA A 155 -35.58 -35.06 12.85
C ALA A 155 -36.00 -35.92 11.63
N GLU A 156 -36.81 -35.40 10.70
CA GLU A 156 -37.29 -36.17 9.53
C GLU A 156 -36.14 -36.64 8.60
N PRO A 157 -35.20 -35.77 8.14
CA PRO A 157 -33.96 -36.18 7.48
C PRO A 157 -32.80 -36.42 8.46
N GLY A 158 -33.08 -36.59 9.75
CA GLY A 158 -32.10 -36.77 10.81
C GLY A 158 -31.50 -38.18 10.82
N LEU A 159 -30.61 -38.43 11.79
CA LEU A 159 -29.83 -39.68 11.85
C LEU A 159 -30.71 -40.94 11.91
N LEU A 160 -31.90 -40.85 12.53
CA LEU A 160 -32.83 -41.97 12.67
C LEU A 160 -33.64 -42.28 11.39
N ALA A 161 -33.50 -41.51 10.31
CA ALA A 161 -34.38 -41.58 9.14
C ALA A 161 -34.20 -42.83 8.28
N ASN A 162 -33.00 -43.41 8.29
CA ASN A 162 -32.62 -44.62 7.54
C ASN A 162 -32.41 -45.84 8.46
N ASP A 163 -32.55 -45.68 9.77
CA ASP A 163 -32.29 -46.69 10.78
C ASP A 163 -33.45 -47.68 10.99
N GLN A 164 -33.14 -48.85 11.57
CA GLN A 164 -34.14 -49.85 11.95
C GLN A 164 -33.98 -50.17 13.44
N TYR A 165 -35.01 -49.91 14.23
CA TYR A 165 -34.99 -50.11 15.68
C TYR A 165 -36.40 -50.38 16.23
N THR A 166 -36.48 -50.69 17.52
CA THR A 166 -37.73 -50.68 18.28
C THR A 166 -37.72 -49.51 19.25
N GLU A 167 -38.83 -48.79 19.39
CA GLU A 167 -38.90 -47.55 20.19
C GLU A 167 -38.70 -47.77 21.70
N GLU A 168 -38.81 -49.02 22.17
CA GLU A 168 -38.65 -49.37 23.60
C GLU A 168 -37.22 -49.11 24.12
N ASN A 169 -37.08 -47.99 24.84
CA ASN A 169 -35.83 -47.53 25.46
C ASN A 169 -34.75 -47.16 24.42
N LEU A 170 -35.14 -46.51 23.32
CA LEU A 170 -34.18 -45.90 22.40
C LEU A 170 -33.39 -44.78 23.11
N VAL A 171 -32.06 -44.87 23.03
CA VAL A 171 -31.11 -43.83 23.44
C VAL A 171 -30.17 -43.59 22.26
N LEU A 172 -30.05 -42.34 21.84
CA LEU A 172 -29.17 -41.88 20.76
C LEU A 172 -28.13 -40.92 21.36
N GLU A 173 -26.85 -41.26 21.23
CA GLU A 173 -25.73 -40.48 21.76
C GLU A 173 -24.56 -40.41 20.75
N PRO A 174 -23.80 -39.30 20.70
CA PRO A 174 -22.58 -39.22 19.89
C PRO A 174 -21.45 -39.99 20.60
N LEU A 175 -20.90 -41.00 19.91
CA LEU A 175 -19.77 -41.81 20.38
C LEU A 175 -18.43 -41.11 20.16
N THR A 176 -18.30 -40.38 19.05
CA THR A 176 -17.19 -39.45 18.79
C THR A 176 -17.72 -38.05 18.55
N GLN A 177 -16.85 -37.06 18.70
CA GLN A 177 -17.11 -35.70 18.22
C GLN A 177 -16.45 -35.52 16.84
N PRO A 178 -16.94 -34.58 16.02
CA PRO A 178 -16.19 -34.06 14.88
C PRO A 178 -14.80 -33.50 15.28
N GLU A 179 -13.85 -33.48 14.36
CA GLU A 179 -12.51 -32.90 14.58
C GLU A 179 -12.44 -31.41 14.20
N HIS A 180 -13.33 -30.93 13.33
CA HIS A 180 -13.30 -29.60 12.68
C HIS A 180 -14.59 -28.79 12.90
N GLY A 181 -15.28 -29.06 14.02
CA GLY A 181 -16.49 -28.34 14.36
C GLY A 181 -17.09 -28.71 15.70
N GLN A 182 -18.29 -28.19 15.97
CA GLN A 182 -19.05 -28.48 17.19
C GLN A 182 -20.40 -29.11 16.86
N LEU A 183 -20.67 -30.28 17.46
CA LEU A 183 -21.91 -31.03 17.31
C LEU A 183 -22.83 -30.87 18.53
N VAL A 184 -24.12 -30.61 18.28
CA VAL A 184 -25.21 -30.76 19.24
C VAL A 184 -26.22 -31.75 18.65
N LEU A 185 -26.26 -32.96 19.20
CA LEU A 185 -27.18 -34.04 18.81
C LEU A 185 -28.35 -34.13 19.80
N ASN A 186 -29.58 -34.19 19.28
CA ASN A 186 -30.80 -34.38 20.05
C ASN A 186 -31.27 -35.84 20.00
N ALA A 187 -32.04 -36.26 21.00
CA ALA A 187 -32.55 -37.63 21.12
C ALA A 187 -33.56 -38.05 20.03
N ASP A 188 -34.10 -37.10 19.25
CA ASP A 188 -35.02 -37.34 18.12
C ASP A 188 -34.30 -37.52 16.78
N GLY A 189 -32.97 -37.58 16.76
CA GLY A 189 -32.16 -37.69 15.54
C GLY A 189 -31.87 -36.36 14.84
N SER A 190 -32.45 -35.25 15.30
CA SER A 190 -32.07 -33.91 14.82
C SER A 190 -30.73 -33.47 15.39
N PHE A 191 -29.95 -32.69 14.64
CA PHE A 191 -28.68 -32.17 15.11
C PHE A 191 -28.33 -30.81 14.51
N ARG A 192 -27.43 -30.10 15.20
CA ARG A 192 -26.75 -28.91 14.70
C ARG A 192 -25.25 -29.19 14.68
N TYR A 193 -24.62 -28.94 13.55
CA TYR A 193 -23.17 -28.93 13.38
C TYR A 193 -22.73 -27.52 12.97
N GLN A 194 -21.61 -27.05 13.53
CA GLN A 194 -21.01 -25.78 13.15
C GLN A 194 -19.53 -26.01 12.83
N HIS A 195 -19.14 -25.76 11.59
CA HIS A 195 -17.74 -25.83 11.16
C HIS A 195 -16.90 -24.76 11.85
N ASP A 196 -15.61 -25.02 12.04
CA ASP A 196 -14.68 -24.12 12.73
C ASP A 196 -13.91 -23.16 11.81
N HIS A 197 -14.21 -23.16 10.51
CA HIS A 197 -13.48 -22.43 9.45
C HIS A 197 -12.03 -22.92 9.24
N SER A 198 -11.78 -24.23 9.41
CA SER A 198 -10.56 -24.86 8.91
C SER A 198 -10.75 -25.43 7.49
N GLU A 199 -9.65 -25.82 6.83
CA GLU A 199 -9.61 -26.24 5.42
C GLU A 199 -9.80 -27.75 5.09
N PRO A 200 -10.27 -28.67 5.96
CA PRO A 200 -10.53 -30.05 5.56
C PRO A 200 -11.87 -30.17 4.84
N LEU A 201 -11.86 -30.84 3.68
CA LEU A 201 -13.06 -31.05 2.86
C LEU A 201 -14.00 -32.16 3.41
N GLU A 202 -13.60 -32.84 4.48
CA GLU A 202 -14.37 -33.88 5.16
C GLU A 202 -14.22 -33.75 6.68
N ASP A 203 -15.32 -33.85 7.41
CA ASP A 203 -15.34 -34.12 8.85
C ASP A 203 -16.35 -35.24 9.14
N SER A 204 -16.28 -35.85 10.32
CA SER A 204 -17.20 -36.93 10.68
C SER A 204 -17.33 -37.21 12.16
N PHE A 205 -18.47 -37.75 12.55
CA PHE A 205 -18.70 -38.30 13.87
C PHE A 205 -19.39 -39.67 13.78
N VAL A 206 -19.29 -40.45 14.85
CA VAL A 206 -20.00 -41.72 15.01
C VAL A 206 -21.06 -41.53 16.08
N TYR A 207 -22.29 -41.98 15.82
CA TYR A 207 -23.34 -42.08 16.85
C TYR A 207 -23.59 -43.54 17.24
N GLN A 208 -24.22 -43.74 18.39
CA GLN A 208 -24.68 -45.04 18.86
C GLN A 208 -26.18 -45.00 19.14
N LEU A 209 -26.91 -45.92 18.50
CA LEU A 209 -28.25 -46.34 18.92
C LEU A 209 -28.11 -47.39 20.01
N SER A 210 -28.80 -47.18 21.13
CA SER A 210 -28.95 -48.19 22.18
C SER A 210 -30.44 -48.47 22.40
N THR A 211 -30.81 -49.74 22.47
CA THR A 211 -32.18 -50.19 22.75
C THR A 211 -32.15 -51.28 23.83
N ALA A 212 -33.33 -51.70 24.31
CA ALA A 212 -33.43 -52.86 25.19
C ALA A 212 -32.96 -54.20 24.55
N LYS A 213 -32.61 -54.23 23.25
CA LYS A 213 -32.21 -55.44 22.50
C LYS A 213 -30.74 -55.46 22.08
N GLY A 214 -30.03 -54.34 22.16
CA GLY A 214 -28.64 -54.22 21.74
C GLY A 214 -28.26 -52.80 21.35
N VAL A 215 -27.04 -52.65 20.82
CA VAL A 215 -26.49 -51.39 20.32
C VAL A 215 -26.11 -51.51 18.85
N ALA A 216 -26.22 -50.42 18.12
CA ALA A 216 -25.72 -50.26 16.76
C ALA A 216 -25.03 -48.90 16.63
N GLN A 217 -24.07 -48.79 15.70
CA GLN A 217 -23.26 -47.59 15.51
C GLN A 217 -23.14 -47.30 14.02
N ALA A 218 -23.20 -46.02 13.66
CA ALA A 218 -23.00 -45.58 12.28
C ALA A 218 -22.17 -44.29 12.24
N LYS A 219 -21.47 -44.11 11.11
CA LYS A 219 -20.69 -42.92 10.80
C LYS A 219 -21.57 -41.91 10.06
N VAL A 220 -21.49 -40.65 10.46
CA VAL A 220 -21.98 -39.49 9.72
C VAL A 220 -20.80 -38.84 9.02
N SER A 221 -20.86 -38.71 7.70
CA SER A 221 -19.84 -38.01 6.89
C SER A 221 -20.34 -36.64 6.47
N LEU A 222 -19.61 -35.60 6.87
CA LEU A 222 -19.88 -34.19 6.54
C LEU A 222 -18.93 -33.79 5.41
N ASN A 223 -19.47 -33.62 4.20
CA ASN A 223 -18.70 -33.19 3.03
C ASN A 223 -18.71 -31.65 2.97
N ILE A 224 -17.56 -31.04 3.20
CA ILE A 224 -17.39 -29.59 3.28
C ILE A 224 -16.95 -29.10 1.90
N SER A 225 -17.74 -28.20 1.31
CA SER A 225 -17.32 -27.47 0.11
C SER A 225 -16.47 -26.26 0.54
N PRO A 226 -15.27 -26.08 -0.02
CA PRO A 226 -14.40 -24.97 0.35
C PRO A 226 -15.06 -23.65 -0.04
N VAL A 227 -14.78 -22.59 0.72
CA VAL A 227 -15.17 -21.23 0.38
C VAL A 227 -13.87 -20.47 0.08
N ASP A 228 -13.73 -19.95 -1.14
CA ASP A 228 -12.53 -19.19 -1.50
C ASP A 228 -12.30 -18.07 -0.46
N ASP A 229 -11.06 -17.93 0.00
CA ASP A 229 -10.72 -17.03 1.12
C ASP A 229 -10.13 -15.72 0.59
N ALA A 230 -10.42 -14.61 1.27
CA ALA A 230 -10.03 -13.28 0.79
C ALA A 230 -8.49 -13.15 0.74
N PRO A 231 -7.90 -12.60 -0.35
CA PRO A 231 -6.46 -12.49 -0.50
C PRO A 231 -5.83 -11.73 0.68
N VAL A 232 -4.84 -12.34 1.33
CA VAL A 232 -4.08 -11.69 2.41
C VAL A 232 -2.82 -11.05 1.83
N ILE A 233 -2.67 -9.73 2.02
CA ILE A 233 -1.45 -9.01 1.65
C ILE A 233 -0.30 -9.52 2.52
N ALA A 234 0.73 -10.13 1.91
CA ALA A 234 1.97 -10.51 2.59
C ALA A 234 2.96 -9.34 2.69
N ARG A 235 2.98 -8.46 1.69
CA ARG A 235 3.79 -7.24 1.65
C ARG A 235 3.13 -6.25 0.70
N LEU A 236 3.04 -4.99 1.12
CA LEU A 236 2.65 -3.84 0.30
C LEU A 236 3.72 -2.78 0.47
N GLU A 237 4.20 -2.23 -0.64
CA GLU A 237 5.19 -1.16 -0.67
C GLU A 237 4.90 -0.20 -1.81
N LEU A 238 5.30 1.05 -1.62
CA LEU A 238 5.13 2.13 -2.59
C LEU A 238 6.51 2.69 -2.94
N ALA A 239 6.71 3.16 -4.18
CA ALA A 239 7.96 3.81 -4.56
C ALA A 239 7.76 5.11 -5.36
N GLN A 240 8.37 6.18 -4.85
CA GLN A 240 8.48 7.48 -5.53
C GLN A 240 9.95 7.80 -5.78
N THR A 241 10.65 8.38 -4.80
CA THR A 241 12.13 8.52 -4.80
C THR A 241 12.80 7.27 -4.22
N HIS A 242 12.12 6.60 -3.29
CA HIS A 242 12.54 5.41 -2.56
C HIS A 242 11.37 4.45 -2.37
N VAL A 243 11.68 3.17 -2.16
CA VAL A 243 10.70 2.16 -1.77
C VAL A 243 10.43 2.23 -0.26
N ILE A 244 9.17 2.40 0.12
CA ILE A 244 8.70 2.57 1.51
C ILE A 244 7.39 1.79 1.75
N ALA A 245 7.05 1.56 3.03
CA ALA A 245 5.78 0.97 3.43
C ALA A 245 4.63 2.01 3.37
N PRO A 246 3.34 1.59 3.38
CA PRO A 246 2.17 2.48 3.38
C PRO A 246 2.18 3.57 4.44
N GLU A 247 2.64 3.23 5.65
CA GLU A 247 2.78 4.14 6.78
C GLU A 247 3.98 5.10 6.69
N GLY A 248 4.82 4.96 5.65
CA GLY A 248 6.08 5.67 5.51
C GLY A 248 7.24 5.02 6.27
N LYS A 249 8.34 5.76 6.42
CA LYS A 249 9.53 5.37 7.20
C LYS A 249 9.86 6.45 8.22
N ARG A 250 10.04 6.04 9.48
CA ARG A 250 10.42 6.88 10.62
C ARG A 250 11.67 6.31 11.29
N TRP A 251 12.40 7.16 12.02
CA TRP A 251 13.59 6.76 12.79
C TRP A 251 13.38 7.16 14.25
N GLU A 252 13.41 6.18 15.18
CA GLU A 252 13.13 6.42 16.61
C GLU A 252 14.06 7.47 17.24
N ALA A 253 15.33 7.50 16.83
CA ALA A 253 16.32 8.48 17.29
C ALA A 253 16.14 9.88 16.69
N PHE A 254 15.35 10.02 15.62
CA PHE A 254 15.14 11.25 14.87
C PHE A 254 13.63 11.47 14.60
N PRO A 255 12.79 11.62 15.65
CA PRO A 255 11.33 11.67 15.53
C PRO A 255 10.78 12.89 14.79
N GLU A 256 11.64 13.82 14.37
CA GLU A 256 11.28 14.97 13.55
C GLU A 256 11.48 14.74 12.05
N ASP A 257 12.15 13.65 11.67
CA ASP A 257 12.47 13.30 10.29
C ASP A 257 11.65 12.04 9.89
N GLU A 258 10.92 12.14 8.79
CA GLU A 258 9.99 11.14 8.28
C GLU A 258 10.05 11.11 6.74
N LEU A 259 9.94 9.93 6.14
CA LEU A 259 9.79 9.75 4.69
C LEU A 259 8.45 9.09 4.37
N HIS A 260 7.57 9.82 3.71
CA HIS A 260 6.21 9.41 3.34
C HIS A 260 5.95 9.70 1.85
N LEU A 261 4.74 9.43 1.35
CA LEU A 261 4.43 9.69 -0.06
C LEU A 261 4.16 11.18 -0.28
N VAL A 262 4.78 11.76 -1.31
CA VAL A 262 4.49 13.11 -1.78
C VAL A 262 3.12 13.10 -2.46
N GLY A 263 2.23 14.02 -2.09
CA GLY A 263 0.93 14.19 -2.75
C GLY A 263 1.06 14.65 -4.20
N ASP A 264 0.08 14.36 -5.04
CA ASP A 264 0.08 14.68 -6.49
C ASP A 264 1.31 14.19 -7.26
N ARG A 265 1.94 13.10 -6.81
CA ARG A 265 3.08 12.47 -7.48
C ARG A 265 2.78 11.01 -7.77
N GLU A 266 3.07 10.58 -9.00
CA GLU A 266 2.95 9.16 -9.39
C GLU A 266 3.75 8.26 -8.43
N SER A 267 3.24 7.07 -8.15
CA SER A 267 3.92 6.09 -7.30
C SER A 267 3.84 4.71 -7.91
N LEU A 268 4.95 3.99 -7.93
CA LEU A 268 4.90 2.55 -8.06
C LEU A 268 4.16 1.98 -6.86
N VAL A 269 3.31 0.99 -7.08
CA VAL A 269 2.71 0.13 -6.06
C VAL A 269 3.27 -1.26 -6.27
N LEU A 270 3.73 -1.91 -5.20
CA LEU A 270 4.29 -3.25 -5.16
C LEU A 270 3.50 -4.07 -4.15
N VAL A 271 2.91 -5.20 -4.57
CA VAL A 271 2.15 -6.07 -3.68
C VAL A 271 2.50 -7.54 -3.90
N SER A 272 2.57 -8.30 -2.82
CA SER A 272 2.61 -9.77 -2.87
C SER A 272 1.59 -10.34 -1.88
N PHE A 273 0.97 -11.45 -2.25
CA PHE A 273 -0.08 -12.11 -1.47
C PHE A 273 0.47 -13.33 -0.73
N ALA A 274 -0.12 -13.65 0.43
CA ALA A 274 0.22 -14.85 1.19
C ALA A 274 -0.48 -16.07 0.57
N ASN A 275 0.24 -17.19 0.50
CA ASN A 275 -0.28 -18.52 0.15
C ASN A 275 -0.95 -18.69 -1.24
N MET A 276 -0.99 -17.65 -2.09
CA MET A 276 -1.58 -17.71 -3.43
C MET A 276 -0.79 -16.91 -4.48
N ILE A 277 -0.91 -17.32 -5.74
CA ILE A 277 -0.48 -16.58 -6.93
C ILE A 277 -1.77 -16.22 -7.68
N LEU A 278 -1.93 -14.95 -8.04
CA LEU A 278 -3.13 -14.42 -8.72
C LEU A 278 -2.77 -14.10 -10.17
N ASP A 279 -3.54 -14.59 -11.15
CA ASP A 279 -3.21 -14.34 -12.57
C ASP A 279 -3.42 -12.88 -13.00
N THR A 280 -4.46 -12.20 -12.50
CA THR A 280 -4.82 -10.82 -12.88
C THR A 280 -5.36 -10.01 -11.69
N PRO A 281 -4.60 -9.86 -10.59
CA PRO A 281 -5.05 -9.06 -9.46
C PRO A 281 -5.16 -7.58 -9.86
N GLN A 282 -6.11 -6.87 -9.27
CA GLN A 282 -6.33 -5.44 -9.54
C GLN A 282 -6.13 -4.61 -8.28
N LEU A 283 -5.76 -3.36 -8.44
CA LEU A 283 -5.66 -2.33 -7.40
C LEU A 283 -6.86 -1.39 -7.51
N GLU A 284 -7.52 -1.10 -6.40
CA GLU A 284 -8.53 -0.04 -6.28
C GLU A 284 -8.05 1.02 -5.28
N GLY A 285 -8.13 2.29 -5.70
CA GLY A 285 -7.88 3.45 -4.84
C GLY A 285 -9.19 4.02 -4.29
N LEU A 286 -9.24 4.29 -3.00
CA LEU A 286 -10.41 4.82 -2.28
C LEU A 286 -10.04 6.12 -1.58
N LEU A 287 -10.90 7.15 -1.68
CA LEU A 287 -10.72 8.42 -0.96
C LEU A 287 -12.04 8.78 -0.29
N GLU A 288 -12.03 8.97 1.04
CA GLU A 288 -13.24 9.16 1.86
C GLU A 288 -14.31 8.04 1.70
N GLY A 289 -13.89 6.87 1.22
CA GLY A 289 -14.77 5.72 0.92
C GLY A 289 -15.30 5.66 -0.52
N GLU A 290 -15.09 6.71 -1.33
CA GLU A 290 -15.45 6.75 -2.75
C GLU A 290 -14.32 6.17 -3.62
N SER A 291 -14.67 5.42 -4.67
CA SER A 291 -13.70 4.78 -5.57
C SER A 291 -13.14 5.78 -6.58
N LEU A 292 -11.81 5.89 -6.62
CA LEU A 292 -11.06 6.69 -7.62
C LEU A 292 -10.84 5.94 -8.94
N GLY A 293 -11.15 4.65 -8.96
CA GLY A 293 -10.98 3.75 -10.11
C GLY A 293 -10.20 2.49 -9.78
N ILE A 294 -10.03 1.65 -10.80
CA ILE A 294 -9.36 0.34 -10.71
C ILE A 294 -8.22 0.29 -11.74
N LEU A 295 -7.09 -0.30 -11.36
CA LEU A 295 -5.91 -0.52 -12.20
C LEU A 295 -5.54 -2.00 -12.18
N GLU A 296 -5.23 -2.58 -13.35
CA GLU A 296 -4.69 -3.94 -13.43
C GLU A 296 -3.23 -3.96 -12.98
N LEU A 297 -2.85 -4.94 -12.16
CA LEU A 297 -1.46 -5.15 -11.78
C LEU A 297 -0.72 -5.97 -12.83
N ASN A 298 0.52 -5.60 -13.07
CA ASN A 298 1.45 -6.33 -13.93
C ASN A 298 2.08 -7.50 -13.17
N ASP A 299 2.34 -8.59 -13.90
CA ASP A 299 2.93 -9.83 -13.39
C ASP A 299 4.36 -9.63 -12.82
N PRO A 300 4.77 -10.33 -11.75
CA PRO A 300 6.10 -10.19 -11.14
C PRO A 300 7.30 -10.42 -12.08
N THR A 301 7.15 -11.19 -13.16
CA THR A 301 8.22 -11.39 -14.15
C THR A 301 8.47 -10.17 -15.03
N SER A 302 7.53 -9.22 -15.06
CA SER A 302 7.61 -7.96 -15.80
C SER A 302 8.11 -6.78 -14.95
N LEU A 303 8.45 -7.02 -13.68
CA LEU A 303 8.87 -6.00 -12.70
C LEU A 303 9.96 -5.08 -13.27
N PRO A 304 9.92 -3.75 -12.99
CA PRO A 304 10.96 -2.82 -13.39
C PRO A 304 12.36 -3.30 -13.01
N LYS A 305 13.33 -3.03 -13.88
CA LYS A 305 14.70 -3.48 -13.69
C LYS A 305 15.43 -2.65 -12.64
N THR A 306 16.56 -3.15 -12.18
CA THR A 306 17.53 -2.40 -11.37
C THR A 306 18.61 -1.81 -12.27
N GLU A 307 19.13 -0.63 -11.91
CA GLU A 307 20.20 0.08 -12.63
C GLU A 307 21.38 -0.83 -13.00
N ALA A 308 21.98 -0.58 -14.16
CA ALA A 308 23.04 -1.42 -14.75
C ALA A 308 22.66 -2.90 -14.99
N ASN A 309 21.37 -3.24 -15.00
CA ASN A 309 20.85 -4.62 -14.89
C ASN A 309 21.35 -5.31 -13.60
N GLY A 310 21.28 -4.59 -12.47
CA GLY A 310 21.58 -5.10 -11.14
C GLY A 310 20.63 -6.21 -10.67
N ARG A 311 20.77 -6.63 -9.39
CA ARG A 311 19.90 -7.69 -8.84
C ARG A 311 18.44 -7.22 -8.82
N PRO A 312 17.46 -8.08 -9.12
CA PRO A 312 16.04 -7.69 -9.07
C PRO A 312 15.66 -7.28 -7.64
N TYR A 313 14.77 -6.28 -7.52
CA TYR A 313 14.26 -5.82 -6.23
C TYR A 313 13.38 -6.88 -5.55
N SER A 314 12.50 -7.51 -6.32
CA SER A 314 11.60 -8.59 -5.91
C SER A 314 11.50 -9.63 -7.02
N GLN A 315 10.98 -10.82 -6.69
CA GLN A 315 10.69 -11.90 -7.64
C GLN A 315 9.21 -12.30 -7.67
N ASN A 316 8.40 -11.78 -6.75
CA ASN A 316 7.00 -12.17 -6.53
C ASN A 316 6.06 -10.98 -6.24
N SER A 317 6.53 -9.75 -6.47
CA SER A 317 5.71 -8.55 -6.33
C SER A 317 5.02 -8.21 -7.65
N TYR A 318 3.69 -8.26 -7.64
CA TYR A 318 2.84 -7.61 -8.64
C TYR A 318 3.00 -6.10 -8.55
N TRP A 319 2.83 -5.38 -9.66
CA TRP A 319 3.14 -3.96 -9.67
C TRP A 319 2.28 -3.13 -10.63
N VAL A 320 2.05 -1.86 -10.29
CA VAL A 320 1.46 -0.86 -11.20
C VAL A 320 1.95 0.54 -10.86
N MET A 321 1.97 1.44 -11.83
CA MET A 321 2.13 2.88 -11.58
C MET A 321 0.76 3.48 -11.24
N MET A 322 0.57 3.87 -9.98
CA MET A 322 -0.58 4.61 -9.51
C MET A 322 -0.46 6.09 -9.95
N PRO A 323 -1.51 6.66 -10.57
CA PRO A 323 -1.45 8.01 -11.12
C PRO A 323 -1.36 9.06 -10.02
N ALA A 324 -0.61 10.14 -10.30
CA ALA A 324 -0.44 11.29 -9.42
C ALA A 324 -1.77 11.81 -8.82
N SER A 325 -2.83 11.87 -9.61
CA SER A 325 -4.14 12.38 -9.21
C SER A 325 -4.82 11.58 -8.09
N TRP A 326 -4.40 10.34 -7.83
CA TRP A 326 -4.90 9.55 -6.70
C TRP A 326 -4.19 9.89 -5.39
N LEU A 327 -2.91 10.30 -5.42
CA LEU A 327 -2.08 10.53 -4.24
C LEU A 327 -2.52 11.79 -3.50
N LYS A 328 -3.52 11.63 -2.63
CA LYS A 328 -4.06 12.65 -1.72
C LYS A 328 -4.02 12.15 -0.27
N PRO A 329 -3.89 13.04 0.71
CA PRO A 329 -4.10 12.70 2.12
C PRO A 329 -5.46 11.99 2.31
N GLY A 330 -5.45 10.86 3.03
CA GLY A 330 -6.64 10.02 3.23
C GLY A 330 -6.88 8.95 2.15
N LEU A 331 -5.99 8.78 1.18
CA LEU A 331 -6.05 7.66 0.22
C LEU A 331 -5.88 6.31 0.93
N GLU A 332 -6.79 5.39 0.67
CA GLU A 332 -6.67 3.96 1.02
C GLU A 332 -6.58 3.11 -0.25
N LEU A 333 -5.83 2.00 -0.17
CA LEU A 333 -5.74 1.00 -1.25
C LEU A 333 -6.37 -0.32 -0.82
N ARG A 334 -7.05 -1.00 -1.73
CA ARG A 334 -7.35 -2.45 -1.61
C ARG A 334 -7.09 -3.16 -2.92
N PHE A 335 -6.95 -4.49 -2.86
CA PHE A 335 -6.75 -5.31 -4.04
C PHE A 335 -7.91 -6.26 -4.28
N ILE A 336 -8.14 -6.57 -5.55
CA ILE A 336 -9.19 -7.44 -6.04
C ILE A 336 -8.54 -8.71 -6.60
N ALA A 337 -8.94 -9.88 -6.10
CA ALA A 337 -8.54 -11.18 -6.64
C ALA A 337 -9.36 -11.56 -7.89
N ASN A 338 -8.93 -12.62 -8.58
CA ASN A 338 -9.51 -13.09 -9.84
C ASN A 338 -11.00 -13.48 -9.74
N ASP A 339 -11.46 -13.87 -8.55
CA ASP A 339 -12.84 -14.23 -8.20
C ASP A 339 -13.70 -13.02 -7.79
N GLY A 340 -13.08 -11.84 -7.67
CA GLY A 340 -13.72 -10.60 -7.21
C GLY A 340 -13.56 -10.32 -5.71
N GLN A 341 -12.84 -11.15 -4.95
CA GLN A 341 -12.65 -10.92 -3.52
C GLN A 341 -11.71 -9.77 -3.21
N LEU A 342 -11.97 -9.10 -2.09
CA LEU A 342 -11.31 -7.85 -1.72
C LEU A 342 -10.40 -8.05 -0.51
N THR A 343 -9.17 -7.54 -0.60
CA THR A 343 -8.32 -7.37 0.59
C THR A 343 -8.96 -6.37 1.56
N LYS A 344 -8.50 -6.39 2.83
CA LYS A 344 -8.65 -5.23 3.72
C LYS A 344 -7.99 -4.00 3.07
N THR A 345 -8.50 -2.81 3.40
CA THR A 345 -7.89 -1.56 2.95
C THR A 345 -6.59 -1.27 3.72
N SER A 346 -5.66 -0.60 3.04
CA SER A 346 -4.39 -0.10 3.58
C SER A 346 -4.36 1.41 3.37
N ALA A 347 -4.47 2.17 4.47
CA ALA A 347 -4.35 3.63 4.43
C ALA A 347 -2.90 4.05 4.11
N LEU A 348 -2.74 5.05 3.24
CA LEU A 348 -1.44 5.58 2.87
C LEU A 348 -1.12 6.87 3.63
N ASN A 349 0.13 7.00 4.08
CA ASN A 349 0.67 8.23 4.61
C ASN A 349 1.12 9.14 3.45
N VAL A 350 0.28 10.12 3.12
CA VAL A 350 0.48 11.06 2.01
C VAL A 350 0.61 12.48 2.55
N GLY A 351 1.72 13.13 2.20
CA GLY A 351 2.09 14.49 2.59
C GLY A 351 1.68 15.56 1.58
N ALA A 352 2.43 16.66 1.57
CA ALA A 352 2.12 17.82 0.74
C ALA A 352 2.37 17.57 -0.75
N SER A 353 1.50 18.13 -1.59
CA SER A 353 1.80 18.40 -3.00
C SER A 353 2.85 19.50 -3.10
N SER A 354 4.12 19.11 -2.97
CA SER A 354 5.24 20.03 -2.82
C SER A 354 5.71 20.53 -4.18
N SER A 355 5.32 21.74 -4.57
CA SER A 355 5.85 22.43 -5.74
C SER A 355 7.20 23.12 -5.43
N PHE A 356 8.13 23.05 -6.37
CA PHE A 356 9.48 23.55 -6.17
C PHE A 356 10.11 24.10 -7.45
N SER A 357 10.39 25.42 -7.46
CA SER A 357 11.19 26.07 -8.49
C SER A 357 12.64 26.27 -8.02
N LEU A 358 13.59 25.82 -8.84
CA LEU A 358 15.01 26.08 -8.71
C LEU A 358 15.44 27.11 -9.75
N TYR A 359 15.75 28.33 -9.28
CA TYR A 359 16.22 29.41 -10.14
C TYR A 359 17.72 29.34 -10.36
N THR A 360 18.14 29.24 -11.61
CA THR A 360 19.55 29.25 -12.00
C THR A 360 19.96 30.64 -12.48
N LEU A 361 20.93 31.28 -11.80
CA LEU A 361 21.47 32.59 -12.16
C LEU A 361 22.99 32.50 -12.33
N PRO A 362 23.51 32.28 -13.56
CA PRO A 362 24.94 32.21 -13.83
C PRO A 362 25.68 33.50 -13.50
N PHE A 363 26.84 33.36 -12.85
CA PHE A 363 27.78 34.45 -12.57
C PHE A 363 28.99 34.35 -13.49
N TYR A 364 29.06 35.29 -14.43
CA TYR A 364 30.16 35.50 -15.37
C TYR A 364 31.06 36.61 -14.80
N LEU A 365 32.11 36.20 -14.09
CA LEU A 365 33.01 37.07 -13.35
C LEU A 365 34.33 37.31 -14.08
N PHE A 366 34.91 38.49 -13.84
CA PHE A 366 36.28 38.85 -14.21
C PHE A 366 36.52 38.98 -15.72
N GLY A 367 35.47 39.28 -16.48
CA GLY A 367 35.51 39.29 -17.94
C GLY A 367 35.33 37.91 -18.58
N ALA A 368 34.86 36.91 -17.83
CA ALA A 368 34.31 35.69 -18.43
C ALA A 368 33.08 36.05 -19.29
N ASP A 369 32.96 35.42 -20.45
CA ASP A 369 31.84 35.59 -21.38
C ASP A 369 31.43 34.25 -22.01
N GLU A 370 30.47 34.30 -22.93
CA GLU A 370 29.92 33.11 -23.60
C GLU A 370 30.90 32.42 -24.57
N SER A 371 32.05 33.04 -24.89
CA SER A 371 33.12 32.39 -25.66
C SER A 371 33.90 31.36 -24.83
N LEU A 372 33.92 31.53 -23.50
CA LEU A 372 34.49 30.55 -22.58
C LEU A 372 33.55 29.36 -22.36
N VAL A 373 32.28 29.64 -22.08
CA VAL A 373 31.21 28.64 -21.95
C VAL A 373 29.89 29.26 -22.42
N PRO A 374 29.22 28.69 -23.44
CA PRO A 374 27.95 29.19 -23.95
C PRO A 374 26.86 29.32 -22.87
N PHE A 375 26.04 30.36 -22.95
CA PHE A 375 24.94 30.55 -22.02
C PHE A 375 23.95 29.38 -22.01
N SER A 376 23.78 28.66 -23.12
CA SER A 376 22.94 27.45 -23.17
C SER A 376 23.39 26.29 -22.28
N LEU A 377 24.65 26.28 -21.83
CA LEU A 377 25.18 25.28 -20.88
C LEU A 377 25.14 25.77 -19.43
N THR A 378 25.11 27.09 -19.22
CA THR A 378 25.13 27.68 -17.88
C THR A 378 23.72 28.03 -17.41
N ALA A 379 22.82 28.44 -18.31
CA ALA A 379 21.48 28.91 -18.01
C ALA A 379 20.65 27.86 -17.26
N GLU A 380 20.59 26.62 -17.74
CA GLU A 380 19.80 25.54 -17.16
C GLU A 380 20.51 24.18 -17.38
N PRO A 381 20.28 23.18 -16.50
CA PRO A 381 20.63 21.79 -16.80
C PRO A 381 19.75 21.23 -17.94
N ASP A 382 20.30 20.26 -18.68
CA ASP A 382 19.58 19.56 -19.76
C ASP A 382 18.36 18.77 -19.26
N GLU A 383 17.44 18.44 -20.18
CA GLU A 383 16.17 17.78 -19.85
C GLU A 383 16.35 16.43 -19.12
N ALA A 384 17.36 15.64 -19.51
CA ALA A 384 17.66 14.37 -18.86
C ALA A 384 18.11 14.59 -17.41
N THR A 385 18.93 15.60 -17.18
CA THR A 385 19.39 16.02 -15.84
C THR A 385 18.22 16.53 -15.00
N ARG A 386 17.28 17.30 -15.57
CA ARG A 386 16.06 17.76 -14.85
C ARG A 386 15.14 16.60 -14.45
N LYS A 387 14.92 15.63 -15.34
CA LYS A 387 14.17 14.40 -15.03
C LYS A 387 14.83 13.59 -13.92
N GLU A 388 16.15 13.47 -13.95
CA GLU A 388 16.92 12.79 -12.91
C GLU A 388 16.85 13.50 -11.55
N LEU A 389 16.78 14.83 -11.52
CA LEU A 389 16.53 15.59 -10.29
C LEU A 389 15.12 15.35 -9.73
N TYR A 390 14.10 15.39 -10.58
CA TYR A 390 12.72 15.08 -10.18
C TYR A 390 12.60 13.65 -9.62
N ALA A 391 13.25 12.68 -10.26
CA ALA A 391 13.30 11.29 -9.77
C ALA A 391 13.91 11.16 -8.37
N LYS A 392 14.94 11.96 -8.03
CA LYS A 392 15.69 11.85 -6.77
C LYS A 392 15.23 12.81 -5.66
N TRP A 393 14.54 13.90 -5.99
CA TRP A 393 14.01 14.86 -5.01
C TRP A 393 12.53 14.63 -4.72
N PRO A 394 12.08 14.70 -3.45
CA PRO A 394 10.71 14.35 -3.06
C PRO A 394 9.76 15.54 -3.23
N VAL A 395 9.50 15.89 -4.49
CA VAL A 395 8.61 17.00 -4.89
C VAL A 395 7.52 16.50 -5.84
N ALA A 396 6.34 17.12 -5.82
CA ALA A 396 5.25 16.82 -6.74
C ALA A 396 5.53 17.40 -8.13
N GLU A 397 6.11 18.60 -8.15
CA GLU A 397 6.50 19.31 -9.35
C GLU A 397 7.91 19.91 -9.16
N LEU A 398 8.76 19.76 -10.17
CA LEU A 398 10.08 20.37 -10.24
C LEU A 398 10.19 21.26 -11.48
N GLU A 399 10.32 22.55 -11.25
CA GLU A 399 10.70 23.51 -12.27
C GLU A 399 12.18 23.90 -12.07
N VAL A 400 13.02 23.75 -13.09
CA VAL A 400 14.39 24.29 -13.07
C VAL A 400 14.52 25.28 -14.21
N VAL A 401 14.58 26.56 -13.88
CA VAL A 401 14.46 27.66 -14.83
C VAL A 401 15.53 28.72 -14.62
N ASN A 402 16.05 29.24 -15.72
CA ASN A 402 16.94 30.37 -15.68
C ASN A 402 16.23 31.63 -15.15
N HIS A 403 16.76 32.18 -14.06
CA HIS A 403 16.25 33.39 -13.41
C HIS A 403 16.03 34.53 -14.43
N PRO A 404 14.94 35.33 -14.35
CA PRO A 404 14.61 36.30 -15.40
C PRO A 404 15.68 37.37 -15.69
N ALA A 405 16.58 37.65 -14.73
CA ALA A 405 17.78 38.48 -14.94
C ALA A 405 18.83 37.89 -15.90
N LYS A 406 18.64 36.65 -16.36
CA LYS A 406 19.50 35.85 -17.25
C LYS A 406 20.85 35.49 -16.67
N LYS A 407 21.74 36.45 -16.46
CA LYS A 407 23.12 36.25 -15.98
C LYS A 407 23.64 37.50 -15.29
N VAL A 408 24.60 37.33 -14.39
CA VAL A 408 25.37 38.43 -13.79
C VAL A 408 26.73 38.52 -14.46
N GLU A 409 26.97 39.58 -15.22
CA GLU A 409 28.25 39.85 -15.90
C GLU A 409 28.98 41.00 -15.22
N TRP A 410 29.98 40.69 -14.39
CA TRP A 410 30.74 41.69 -13.60
C TRP A 410 32.25 41.51 -13.76
N GLU A 411 32.95 42.62 -14.02
CA GLU A 411 34.43 42.66 -14.09
C GLU A 411 35.11 42.33 -12.76
N TYR A 412 34.39 42.46 -11.64
CA TYR A 412 34.92 42.23 -10.29
C TYR A 412 33.79 41.93 -9.30
N ILE A 413 34.14 41.34 -8.16
CA ILE A 413 33.23 41.13 -7.03
C ILE A 413 33.89 41.58 -5.72
N ILE A 414 33.10 42.08 -4.78
CA ILE A 414 33.57 42.45 -3.45
C ILE A 414 33.43 41.25 -2.53
N VAL A 415 34.55 40.76 -2.01
CA VAL A 415 34.59 39.76 -0.94
C VAL A 415 34.60 40.50 0.39
N GLY A 416 33.67 40.18 1.29
CA GLY A 416 33.61 40.75 2.65
C GLY A 416 34.79 40.30 3.55
N PRO A 417 34.94 40.89 4.75
CA PRO A 417 36.03 40.56 5.66
C PRO A 417 35.97 39.10 6.11
N ARG A 418 37.08 38.36 5.98
CA ARG A 418 37.16 36.91 6.24
C ARG A 418 38.55 36.51 6.72
N GLN A 419 38.63 35.57 7.66
CA GLN A 419 39.90 35.02 8.18
C GLN A 419 40.91 36.09 8.65
N GLY A 420 40.42 37.18 9.26
CA GLY A 420 41.26 38.30 9.69
C GLY A 420 41.82 39.17 8.56
N ARG A 421 41.34 39.01 7.32
CA ARG A 421 41.62 39.90 6.19
C ARG A 421 40.48 40.87 6.00
N ALA A 422 40.81 42.10 5.59
CA ALA A 422 39.83 43.10 5.23
C ALA A 422 39.01 42.68 4.00
N ALA A 423 37.85 43.32 3.82
CA ALA A 423 37.11 43.24 2.57
C ALA A 423 38.01 43.63 1.40
N GLN A 424 37.83 42.99 0.24
CA GLN A 424 38.65 43.24 -0.94
C GLN A 424 37.85 43.15 -2.23
N ARG A 425 38.22 43.98 -3.22
CA ARG A 425 37.76 43.87 -4.60
C ARG A 425 38.60 42.81 -5.32
N VAL A 426 37.95 41.74 -5.79
CA VAL A 426 38.56 40.65 -6.56
C VAL A 426 38.22 40.84 -8.04
N THR A 427 39.22 40.83 -8.91
CA THR A 427 39.10 41.16 -10.35
C THR A 427 39.58 40.04 -11.29
N TYR A 428 40.10 38.94 -10.76
CA TYR A 428 40.43 37.71 -11.49
C TYR A 428 40.56 36.54 -10.53
N LYS A 429 40.42 35.30 -11.02
CA LYS A 429 40.36 34.08 -10.19
C LYS A 429 41.50 33.96 -9.18
N GLU A 430 42.74 34.20 -9.60
CA GLU A 430 43.93 33.94 -8.79
C GLU A 430 44.07 34.85 -7.55
N GLN A 431 43.26 35.91 -7.43
CA GLN A 431 43.13 36.71 -6.19
C GLN A 431 42.26 36.03 -5.10
N GLN A 432 41.62 34.91 -5.40
CA GLN A 432 40.78 34.15 -4.46
C GLN A 432 41.62 33.54 -3.33
N GLY A 433 41.69 34.24 -2.19
CA GLY A 433 42.69 33.99 -1.16
C GLY A 433 42.62 32.65 -0.41
N ASP A 434 41.46 31.98 -0.36
CA ASP A 434 41.23 30.75 0.42
C ASP A 434 40.42 29.67 -0.34
N GLY A 435 40.33 29.77 -1.67
CA GLY A 435 39.59 28.82 -2.52
C GLY A 435 38.06 28.94 -2.48
N TYR A 436 37.48 29.69 -1.54
CA TYR A 436 36.03 29.77 -1.33
C TYR A 436 35.49 31.22 -1.20
N ALA A 437 36.37 32.20 -1.04
CA ALA A 437 36.05 33.62 -0.87
C ALA A 437 35.08 34.19 -1.92
N VAL A 438 35.31 33.90 -3.21
CA VAL A 438 34.45 34.38 -4.30
C VAL A 438 33.08 33.70 -4.26
N MET A 439 33.02 32.39 -3.97
CA MET A 439 31.77 31.66 -3.81
C MET A 439 30.92 32.22 -2.67
N SER A 440 31.53 32.57 -1.53
CA SER A 440 30.84 33.21 -0.42
C SER A 440 30.19 34.53 -0.84
N ALA A 441 30.93 35.39 -1.55
CA ALA A 441 30.40 36.66 -2.06
C ALA A 441 29.29 36.48 -3.11
N VAL A 442 29.37 35.43 -3.93
CA VAL A 442 28.31 35.04 -4.87
C VAL A 442 27.05 34.57 -4.12
N LEU A 443 27.18 33.75 -3.06
CA LEU A 443 26.04 33.35 -2.22
C LEU A 443 25.41 34.55 -1.50
N ASP A 444 26.22 35.43 -0.90
CA ASP A 444 25.73 36.67 -0.26
C ASP A 444 24.94 37.53 -1.26
N THR A 445 25.43 37.64 -2.50
CA THR A 445 24.78 38.36 -3.60
C THR A 445 23.48 37.67 -4.05
N LEU A 446 23.50 36.35 -4.20
CA LEU A 446 22.35 35.54 -4.62
C LEU A 446 21.23 35.57 -3.56
N GLY A 447 21.61 35.55 -2.28
CA GLY A 447 20.70 35.73 -1.14
C GLY A 447 20.10 37.13 -1.10
N ALA A 448 20.87 38.16 -1.44
CA ALA A 448 20.37 39.53 -1.59
C ALA A 448 19.32 39.63 -2.73
N VAL A 449 19.55 38.99 -3.89
CA VAL A 449 18.58 38.91 -4.99
C VAL A 449 17.31 38.15 -4.56
N ARG A 450 17.44 36.95 -3.97
CA ARG A 450 16.32 36.13 -3.48
C ARG A 450 15.48 36.88 -2.44
N SER A 451 16.11 37.61 -1.53
CA SER A 451 15.44 38.40 -0.49
C SER A 451 14.72 39.64 -1.06
N ALA A 452 15.32 40.29 -2.05
CA ALA A 452 14.72 41.41 -2.77
C ALA A 452 13.47 40.99 -3.56
N ASN A 453 13.50 39.79 -4.14
CA ASN A 453 12.40 39.18 -4.89
C ASN A 453 11.26 38.59 -4.01
N GLY A 454 11.38 38.65 -2.68
CA GLY A 454 10.36 38.12 -1.76
C GLY A 454 10.31 36.59 -1.66
N ASP A 455 11.29 35.88 -2.24
CA ASP A 455 11.41 34.43 -2.14
C ASP A 455 11.94 33.96 -0.77
N GLY A 456 12.32 34.87 0.13
CA GLY A 456 12.78 34.59 1.49
C GLY A 456 12.06 33.40 2.17
N PRO A 457 10.72 33.44 2.30
CA PRO A 457 9.91 32.40 2.95
C PRO A 457 9.54 31.21 2.05
N THR A 458 9.70 31.34 0.73
CA THR A 458 9.18 30.36 -0.24
C THR A 458 10.01 29.09 -0.28
N SER A 459 9.47 28.03 -0.88
CA SER A 459 10.20 26.77 -1.14
C SER A 459 11.40 26.97 -2.08
N ASN A 460 11.32 27.97 -2.95
CA ASN A 460 12.24 28.25 -4.05
C ASN A 460 13.71 28.36 -3.61
N GLN A 461 14.59 27.66 -4.32
CA GLN A 461 16.04 27.71 -4.14
C GLN A 461 16.70 28.40 -5.33
N TYR A 462 17.90 28.92 -5.11
CA TYR A 462 18.67 29.60 -6.15
C TYR A 462 20.05 28.93 -6.28
N TYR A 463 20.46 28.62 -7.50
CA TYR A 463 21.81 28.13 -7.81
C TYR A 463 22.56 29.09 -8.73
N ALA A 464 23.83 29.35 -8.43
CA ALA A 464 24.73 30.18 -9.23
C ALA A 464 25.84 29.34 -9.87
N PRO A 465 25.68 28.92 -11.15
CA PRO A 465 26.77 28.45 -11.99
C PRO A 465 27.89 29.49 -12.04
N LEU A 466 29.10 29.13 -11.59
CA LEU A 466 30.18 30.09 -11.40
C LEU A 466 31.25 29.99 -12.50
N LEU A 467 31.39 31.07 -13.26
CA LEU A 467 32.38 31.23 -14.31
C LEU A 467 33.32 32.38 -13.95
N MET A 468 34.60 32.06 -13.80
CA MET A 468 35.63 33.03 -13.46
C MET A 468 36.70 32.99 -14.54
N ALA A 469 37.02 34.14 -15.12
CA ALA A 469 38.22 34.26 -15.94
C ALA A 469 39.49 34.25 -15.05
N THR A 470 40.53 33.59 -15.54
CA THR A 470 41.89 33.74 -15.02
C THR A 470 42.46 35.11 -15.40
N GLN A 471 43.56 35.52 -14.79
CA GLN A 471 44.31 36.71 -15.21
C GLN A 471 44.69 36.72 -16.71
N THR A 472 44.75 35.54 -17.35
CA THR A 472 45.05 35.39 -18.79
C THR A 472 43.80 35.38 -19.69
N GLY A 473 42.60 35.57 -19.13
CA GLY A 473 41.33 35.51 -19.87
C GLY A 473 40.83 34.10 -20.18
N SER A 474 41.40 33.06 -19.57
CA SER A 474 40.98 31.66 -19.76
C SER A 474 39.89 31.28 -18.76
N TYR A 475 39.09 30.24 -19.04
CA TYR A 475 38.16 29.69 -18.05
C TYR A 475 38.90 29.07 -16.86
N GLY A 476 38.62 29.57 -15.65
CA GLY A 476 39.18 29.08 -14.41
C GLY A 476 38.14 28.39 -13.53
N ALA A 477 38.01 27.07 -13.69
CA ALA A 477 37.00 26.25 -13.01
C ALA A 477 36.91 26.50 -11.49
N PRO A 478 35.71 26.51 -10.88
CA PRO A 478 35.51 26.86 -9.48
C PRO A 478 36.32 25.99 -8.51
N GLY A 479 36.51 24.70 -8.82
CA GLY A 479 37.31 23.75 -8.03
C GLY A 479 36.57 23.08 -6.87
N GLY A 480 35.33 23.49 -6.64
CA GLY A 480 34.40 23.00 -5.62
C GLY A 480 33.11 23.82 -5.70
N GLY A 481 32.30 23.78 -4.65
CA GLY A 481 31.12 24.63 -4.49
C GLY A 481 30.98 25.16 -3.07
N LEU A 482 29.89 25.89 -2.85
CA LEU A 482 29.33 26.18 -1.53
C LEU A 482 27.79 26.19 -1.63
N GLY A 483 27.12 25.69 -0.61
CA GLY A 483 25.68 25.75 -0.47
C GLY A 483 25.23 25.91 0.98
N GLY A 484 23.96 26.28 1.15
CA GLY A 484 23.36 26.56 2.44
C GLY A 484 22.28 27.63 2.36
N GLY A 485 21.30 27.58 3.26
CA GLY A 485 20.31 28.66 3.41
C GLY A 485 19.52 28.98 2.14
N HIS A 486 19.05 27.96 1.42
CA HIS A 486 18.29 28.05 0.15
C HIS A 486 19.13 28.37 -1.10
N LEU A 487 20.45 28.43 -0.97
CA LEU A 487 21.36 28.86 -2.02
C LEU A 487 22.45 27.82 -2.31
N GLY A 488 22.94 27.78 -3.54
CA GLY A 488 24.13 27.02 -3.93
C GLY A 488 24.94 27.74 -5.02
N THR A 489 26.23 27.45 -5.12
CA THR A 489 27.10 27.91 -6.20
C THR A 489 28.22 26.92 -6.45
N GLY A 490 28.65 26.76 -7.71
CA GLY A 490 29.66 25.75 -8.07
C GLY A 490 29.82 25.61 -9.57
N ASP A 491 29.93 24.37 -10.04
CA ASP A 491 30.18 24.04 -11.44
C ASP A 491 29.01 24.39 -12.37
N TYR A 492 29.33 24.83 -13.60
CA TYR A 492 28.31 25.04 -14.62
C TYR A 492 27.79 23.73 -15.25
N ALA A 493 28.46 22.61 -15.02
CA ALA A 493 28.10 21.32 -15.63
C ALA A 493 27.01 20.57 -14.86
N TYR A 494 26.42 21.21 -13.85
CA TYR A 494 25.36 20.67 -13.00
C TYR A 494 25.67 19.26 -12.48
N SER A 495 26.91 19.05 -12.03
CA SER A 495 27.47 17.72 -11.74
C SER A 495 27.41 17.36 -10.24
N GLY A 496 28.33 16.52 -9.77
CA GLY A 496 28.38 16.06 -8.38
C GLY A 496 28.55 17.18 -7.34
N VAL A 497 29.10 18.34 -7.74
CA VAL A 497 29.18 19.53 -6.89
C VAL A 497 27.80 20.18 -6.77
N PHE A 498 27.15 20.53 -7.89
CA PHE A 498 25.77 21.06 -7.89
C PHE A 498 24.81 20.29 -6.97
N ILE A 499 24.73 18.96 -7.08
CA ILE A 499 23.78 18.17 -6.27
C ILE A 499 24.13 18.17 -4.77
N HIS A 500 25.41 18.29 -4.43
CA HIS A 500 25.90 18.41 -3.05
C HIS A 500 25.53 19.78 -2.45
N GLU A 501 25.82 20.87 -3.17
CA GLU A 501 25.50 22.21 -2.68
C GLU A 501 23.99 22.44 -2.56
N GLN A 502 23.18 21.86 -3.45
CA GLN A 502 21.72 21.88 -3.29
C GLN A 502 21.25 21.04 -2.09
N GLY A 503 21.92 19.95 -1.75
CA GLY A 503 21.68 19.24 -0.48
C GLY A 503 21.93 20.12 0.75
N HIS A 504 22.98 20.95 0.73
CA HIS A 504 23.17 22.00 1.74
C HIS A 504 22.08 23.09 1.69
N ALA A 505 21.57 23.46 0.51
CA ALA A 505 20.44 24.39 0.37
C ALA A 505 19.14 23.84 1.00
N PHE A 506 18.93 22.52 0.98
CA PHE A 506 17.89 21.81 1.75
C PHE A 506 18.17 21.71 3.27
N GLY A 507 19.35 22.11 3.73
CA GLY A 507 19.75 22.05 5.14
C GLY A 507 20.41 20.73 5.58
N ILE A 508 20.84 19.89 4.63
CA ILE A 508 21.51 18.63 4.93
C ILE A 508 23.01 18.93 5.21
N PRO A 509 23.59 18.47 6.35
CA PRO A 509 25.02 18.62 6.64
C PRO A 509 25.88 17.61 5.85
N HIS A 510 27.20 17.65 5.99
CA HIS A 510 28.02 16.48 5.65
C HIS A 510 27.60 15.29 6.52
N VAL A 511 27.13 14.22 5.91
CA VAL A 511 26.39 13.19 6.66
C VAL A 511 27.27 12.22 7.44
N GLY A 512 28.54 12.05 7.04
CA GLY A 512 29.54 11.32 7.84
C GLY A 512 29.95 12.08 9.10
N ASP A 513 30.09 13.41 9.01
CA ASP A 513 30.33 14.26 10.18
C ASP A 513 29.11 14.28 11.11
N ALA A 514 27.91 14.34 10.55
CA ALA A 514 26.66 14.24 11.30
C ALA A 514 26.50 12.88 11.99
N TYR A 515 26.87 11.77 11.34
CA TYR A 515 26.91 10.43 11.95
C TYR A 515 27.87 10.38 13.14
N ASN A 516 29.10 10.89 12.97
CA ASN A 516 30.09 10.97 14.04
C ASN A 516 29.63 11.83 15.24
N ALA A 517 28.76 12.81 14.99
CA ALA A 517 28.12 13.65 16.01
C ALA A 517 26.82 13.04 16.60
N GLY A 518 26.40 11.83 16.19
CA GLY A 518 25.17 11.17 16.64
C GLY A 518 23.88 11.73 16.03
N ASN A 519 23.97 12.57 14.99
CA ASN A 519 22.86 13.30 14.36
C ASN A 519 22.43 12.71 13.00
N TRP A 520 22.86 11.48 12.69
CA TRP A 520 22.58 10.76 11.46
C TRP A 520 22.53 9.24 11.71
N PRO A 521 21.64 8.46 11.06
CA PRO A 521 21.50 7.02 11.32
C PRO A 521 22.58 6.16 10.64
N TYR A 522 23.10 6.58 9.47
CA TYR A 522 23.89 5.69 8.62
C TYR A 522 25.40 5.90 8.73
N VAL A 523 26.10 4.78 8.96
CA VAL A 523 27.55 4.72 9.24
C VAL A 523 28.34 5.45 8.17
N GLY A 524 29.02 6.51 8.60
CA GLY A 524 29.96 7.28 7.78
C GLY A 524 29.36 7.83 6.49
N GLY A 525 28.05 8.08 6.42
CA GLY A 525 27.38 8.58 5.21
C GLY A 525 27.06 7.54 4.13
N SER A 526 27.19 6.24 4.44
CA SER A 526 26.76 5.17 3.54
C SER A 526 25.24 5.05 3.41
N LEU A 527 24.77 4.36 2.37
CA LEU A 527 23.37 3.94 2.23
C LEU A 527 23.07 2.61 2.96
N SER A 528 23.91 2.18 3.90
CA SER A 528 23.70 0.92 4.64
C SER A 528 22.57 1.09 5.66
N GLY A 529 21.44 0.41 5.43
CA GLY A 529 20.18 0.60 6.17
C GLY A 529 19.18 1.56 5.51
N SER A 530 19.58 2.24 4.43
CA SER A 530 18.67 3.00 3.58
C SER A 530 17.77 2.04 2.78
N SER A 531 16.54 2.48 2.52
CA SER A 531 15.71 1.93 1.45
C SER A 531 16.41 2.06 0.10
N TRP A 532 16.01 1.21 -0.86
CA TRP A 532 16.38 1.38 -2.26
C TRP A 532 15.69 2.60 -2.86
N GLY A 533 16.35 3.23 -3.84
CA GLY A 533 15.76 4.30 -4.62
C GLY A 533 14.88 3.78 -5.76
N PHE A 534 14.11 4.66 -6.37
CA PHE A 534 13.35 4.41 -7.60
C PHE A 534 13.39 5.64 -8.50
N ASP A 535 13.52 5.44 -9.80
CA ASP A 535 13.37 6.48 -10.82
C ASP A 535 12.10 6.19 -11.62
N SER A 536 11.02 6.95 -11.35
CA SER A 536 9.75 6.81 -12.07
C SER A 536 9.84 7.25 -13.54
N THR A 537 10.77 8.15 -13.87
CA THR A 537 10.96 8.66 -15.24
C THR A 537 11.63 7.64 -16.16
N ARG A 538 12.38 6.69 -15.59
CA ARG A 538 13.04 5.57 -16.28
C ARG A 538 12.37 4.23 -16.02
N LEU A 539 11.47 4.14 -15.03
CA LEU A 539 10.96 2.91 -14.44
C LEU A 539 12.10 1.95 -14.06
N GLU A 540 12.94 2.39 -13.14
CA GLU A 540 14.15 1.66 -12.73
C GLU A 540 14.40 1.76 -11.21
N PHE A 541 14.71 0.63 -10.57
CA PHE A 541 15.14 0.59 -9.17
C PHE A 541 16.61 0.98 -9.03
N LEU A 542 16.93 1.71 -7.97
CA LEU A 542 18.28 2.16 -7.65
C LEU A 542 18.79 1.40 -6.42
N ASP A 543 19.72 0.46 -6.65
CA ASP A 543 20.30 -0.39 -5.61
C ASP A 543 21.15 0.46 -4.65
N ILE A 544 21.19 0.09 -3.37
CA ILE A 544 22.13 0.68 -2.41
C ILE A 544 23.58 0.24 -2.64
N ARG A 545 23.82 -0.81 -3.44
CA ARG A 545 25.17 -1.23 -3.88
C ARG A 545 25.70 -0.36 -5.00
N VAL A 546 27.02 -0.20 -5.06
CA VAL A 546 27.71 0.42 -6.21
C VAL A 546 27.56 -0.50 -7.43
N PRO A 547 26.97 -0.05 -8.55
CA PRO A 547 26.77 -0.90 -9.72
C PRO A 547 28.09 -1.14 -10.47
N PRO A 548 28.25 -2.27 -11.20
CA PRO A 548 29.48 -2.60 -11.92
C PRO A 548 29.95 -1.58 -12.97
N THR A 549 29.03 -0.76 -13.48
CA THR A 549 29.24 0.33 -14.44
C THR A 549 29.73 1.63 -13.79
N SER A 550 29.62 1.76 -12.47
CA SER A 550 30.02 2.96 -11.73
C SER A 550 31.53 3.22 -11.88
N SER A 551 31.86 4.51 -12.03
CA SER A 551 33.25 4.99 -12.01
C SER A 551 34.01 4.64 -10.71
N ALA A 552 33.28 4.43 -9.61
CA ALA A 552 33.84 4.06 -8.33
C ALA A 552 34.10 2.54 -8.16
N TYR A 553 33.39 1.69 -8.91
CA TYR A 553 33.28 0.24 -8.66
C TYR A 553 34.63 -0.47 -8.47
N LYS A 554 35.57 -0.31 -9.42
CA LYS A 554 36.85 -1.07 -9.41
C LYS A 554 37.70 -0.86 -8.15
N ASN A 555 37.59 0.28 -7.49
CA ASN A 555 38.41 0.67 -6.34
C ASN A 555 37.55 0.98 -5.09
N CYS A 556 36.26 0.62 -5.08
CA CYS A 556 35.34 1.08 -4.04
C CYS A 556 35.73 0.59 -2.64
N SER A 557 36.26 -0.64 -2.52
CA SER A 557 36.67 -1.24 -1.25
C SER A 557 37.98 -0.70 -0.67
N THR A 558 38.80 0.00 -1.46
CA THR A 558 40.05 0.64 -1.01
C THR A 558 39.93 2.15 -0.85
N LYS A 559 38.82 2.75 -1.31
CA LYS A 559 38.50 4.16 -1.06
C LYS A 559 38.05 4.39 0.39
N THR A 560 38.43 5.54 0.93
CA THR A 560 37.87 6.09 2.17
C THR A 560 37.19 7.43 1.89
N PHE A 561 36.19 7.78 2.69
CA PHE A 561 35.46 9.04 2.60
C PHE A 561 35.56 9.77 3.94
N ALA A 562 36.24 10.93 3.95
CA ALA A 562 36.70 11.61 5.17
C ALA A 562 37.44 10.68 6.16
N GLY A 563 38.26 9.75 5.64
CA GLY A 563 39.00 8.77 6.43
C GLY A 563 38.21 7.52 6.84
N ASN A 564 36.88 7.49 6.66
CA ASN A 564 36.06 6.31 6.95
C ASN A 564 36.18 5.26 5.83
N PRO A 565 36.44 3.98 6.15
CA PRO A 565 36.38 2.90 5.17
C PRO A 565 34.99 2.77 4.54
N ARG A 566 34.98 2.44 3.25
CA ARG A 566 33.74 2.13 2.53
C ARG A 566 32.99 1.00 3.21
N GLN A 567 31.70 1.19 3.46
CA GLN A 567 30.84 0.11 3.97
C GLN A 567 30.65 -0.95 2.89
N LEU A 568 30.73 -2.21 3.31
CA LEU A 568 30.46 -3.40 2.49
C LEU A 568 29.24 -4.10 3.06
N ASP A 569 28.50 -4.83 2.23
CA ASP A 569 27.51 -5.79 2.71
C ASP A 569 28.13 -7.15 3.10
N GLU A 570 27.29 -8.06 3.57
CA GLU A 570 27.69 -9.41 4.00
C GLU A 570 28.38 -10.24 2.90
N ALA A 571 28.11 -9.94 1.62
CA ALA A 571 28.72 -10.59 0.48
C ALA A 571 29.96 -9.84 -0.05
N GLY A 572 30.38 -8.77 0.63
CA GLY A 572 31.57 -7.97 0.30
C GLY A 572 31.37 -6.94 -0.81
N PHE A 573 30.13 -6.68 -1.25
CA PHE A 573 29.85 -5.63 -2.23
C PHE A 573 29.84 -4.25 -1.57
N CYS A 574 30.44 -3.27 -2.23
CA CYS A 574 30.45 -1.89 -1.75
C CYS A 574 29.06 -1.28 -1.75
N ILE A 575 28.70 -0.64 -0.65
CA ILE A 575 27.51 0.20 -0.52
C ILE A 575 27.81 1.61 -1.04
N LYS A 576 26.83 2.27 -1.68
CA LYS A 576 26.90 3.67 -2.12
C LYS A 576 27.12 4.63 -0.96
N GLN A 577 27.72 5.78 -1.23
CA GLN A 577 27.72 6.93 -0.32
C GLN A 577 26.64 7.92 -0.73
N ASP A 578 26.04 8.56 0.25
CA ASP A 578 25.15 9.70 0.03
C ASP A 578 25.93 10.82 -0.68
N PRO A 579 25.33 11.59 -1.63
CA PRO A 579 25.97 12.75 -2.23
C PRO A 579 26.59 13.70 -1.20
N MET A 580 25.97 13.83 -0.02
CA MET A 580 26.44 14.67 1.08
C MET A 580 27.68 14.15 1.82
N GLN A 581 28.20 12.98 1.45
CA GLN A 581 29.51 12.46 1.88
C GLN A 581 30.50 12.35 0.71
N SER A 582 30.42 13.30 -0.25
CA SER A 582 31.20 13.29 -1.48
C SER A 582 30.96 12.03 -2.35
N GLY A 583 29.76 11.45 -2.28
CA GLY A 583 29.38 10.21 -2.97
C GLY A 583 29.36 10.26 -4.50
N ALA A 584 29.87 11.33 -5.13
CA ALA A 584 29.86 11.53 -6.57
C ALA A 584 30.50 10.35 -7.34
N GLY A 585 29.81 9.90 -8.39
CA GLY A 585 30.26 8.84 -9.28
C GLY A 585 29.94 7.41 -8.80
N ASP A 586 29.20 7.25 -7.69
CA ASP A 586 28.70 5.97 -7.17
C ASP A 586 27.44 5.43 -7.90
N SER A 587 26.88 6.21 -8.82
CA SER A 587 25.74 5.83 -9.67
C SER A 587 26.17 4.94 -10.85
N ASP A 588 25.20 4.28 -11.51
CA ASP A 588 25.39 3.79 -12.87
C ASP A 588 25.81 4.92 -13.83
N SER A 589 26.59 4.58 -14.86
CA SER A 589 27.16 5.54 -15.83
C SER A 589 26.16 6.34 -16.66
N SER A 590 24.87 5.95 -16.68
CA SER A 590 23.79 6.71 -17.34
C SER A 590 23.12 7.75 -16.43
N TYR A 591 23.51 7.82 -15.15
CA TYR A 591 23.02 8.78 -14.17
C TYR A 591 24.12 9.79 -13.82
N ARG A 592 23.77 11.08 -13.78
CA ARG A 592 24.67 12.16 -13.38
C ARG A 592 24.87 12.22 -11.86
N PHE A 593 23.88 11.78 -11.09
CA PHE A 593 23.80 11.94 -9.64
C PHE A 593 23.65 10.62 -8.89
N SER A 594 24.42 10.48 -7.81
CA SER A 594 24.27 9.40 -6.86
C SER A 594 22.98 9.52 -6.06
N LEU A 595 22.47 8.38 -5.58
CA LEU A 595 21.24 8.30 -4.80
C LEU A 595 21.46 8.90 -3.40
N PHE A 596 20.66 9.90 -3.02
CA PHE A 596 20.54 10.32 -1.62
C PHE A 596 20.01 9.17 -0.77
N SER A 597 20.44 9.07 0.48
CA SER A 597 19.78 8.18 1.43
C SER A 597 18.31 8.59 1.64
N ASP A 598 17.49 7.62 2.02
CA ASP A 598 16.10 7.86 2.42
C ASP A 598 15.97 8.89 3.56
N PHE A 599 16.94 8.97 4.47
CA PHE A 599 16.99 9.94 5.56
C PHE A 599 17.40 11.35 5.09
N SER A 600 18.32 11.46 4.12
CA SER A 600 18.54 12.73 3.40
C SER A 600 17.24 13.20 2.72
N THR A 601 16.50 12.26 2.13
CA THR A 601 15.25 12.52 1.43
C THR A 601 14.12 12.92 2.40
N ALA A 602 14.03 12.29 3.57
CA ALA A 602 13.15 12.70 4.67
C ALA A 602 13.40 14.15 5.08
N ARG A 603 14.67 14.56 5.20
CA ARG A 603 15.03 15.96 5.49
C ARG A 603 14.67 16.93 4.35
N MET A 604 14.68 16.48 3.09
CA MET A 604 14.13 17.26 1.97
C MET A 604 12.61 17.41 2.05
N GLN A 605 11.84 16.36 2.40
CA GLN A 605 10.40 16.51 2.63
C GLN A 605 10.12 17.48 3.78
N ARG A 606 10.81 17.29 4.91
CA ARG A 606 10.73 18.18 6.06
C ARG A 606 11.09 19.64 5.75
N TYR A 607 12.00 19.88 4.81
CA TYR A 607 12.31 21.23 4.34
C TYR A 607 11.05 21.93 3.80
N PHE A 608 10.24 21.24 2.98
CA PHE A 608 9.00 21.75 2.41
C PHE A 608 7.85 21.79 3.42
N GLU A 609 7.64 20.69 4.15
CA GLU A 609 6.47 20.48 5.00
C GLU A 609 6.58 21.08 6.41
N GLY A 610 7.77 20.99 7.01
CA GLY A 610 7.98 21.37 8.41
C GLY A 610 7.20 20.51 9.39
N GLN A 611 6.95 21.06 10.57
CA GLN A 611 6.11 20.45 11.59
C GLN A 611 5.13 21.48 12.15
N THR A 612 3.87 21.11 12.26
CA THR A 612 2.82 21.94 12.86
C THR A 612 2.53 21.48 14.28
N SER A 613 2.32 22.43 15.17
CA SER A 613 1.92 22.24 16.57
C SER A 613 0.73 23.16 16.86
N SER A 614 -0.13 22.80 17.81
CA SER A 614 -1.29 23.62 18.18
C SER A 614 -1.27 23.94 19.66
N SER A 615 -1.59 25.19 20.01
CA SER A 615 -1.82 25.62 21.39
C SER A 615 -3.04 26.53 21.46
N SER A 616 -4.04 26.11 22.23
CA SER A 616 -5.31 26.82 22.40
C SER A 616 -6.02 27.15 21.07
N GLY A 617 -5.89 26.30 20.06
CA GLY A 617 -6.46 26.50 18.72
C GLY A 617 -5.62 27.35 17.76
N ASN A 618 -4.47 27.89 18.19
CA ASN A 618 -3.53 28.58 17.32
C ASN A 618 -2.44 27.62 16.85
N TYR A 619 -2.22 27.55 15.53
CA TYR A 619 -1.12 26.78 14.96
C TYR A 619 0.22 27.52 15.04
N SER A 620 1.28 26.77 15.32
CA SER A 620 2.68 27.19 15.34
C SER A 620 3.49 26.22 14.50
N TYR A 621 4.21 26.74 13.51
CA TYR A 621 4.90 25.96 12.49
C TYR A 621 6.42 26.03 12.70
N LYS A 622 7.05 24.87 12.91
CA LYS A 622 8.51 24.71 13.02
C LYS A 622 9.07 24.28 11.65
N GLY A 623 9.69 25.21 10.94
CA GLY A 623 10.15 24.97 9.58
C GLY A 623 8.99 24.93 8.58
N GLY A 624 9.19 24.18 7.49
CA GLY A 624 8.30 24.18 6.33
C GLY A 624 8.43 25.47 5.52
N ARG A 625 7.84 25.46 4.32
CA ARG A 625 7.94 26.57 3.36
C ARG A 625 6.56 27.07 2.96
N VAL A 626 6.54 28.28 2.43
CA VAL A 626 5.40 28.81 1.70
C VAL A 626 5.52 28.39 0.24
N PHE A 627 4.47 27.78 -0.29
CA PHE A 627 4.32 27.50 -1.72
C PHE A 627 3.64 28.68 -2.39
N VAL A 628 4.04 28.98 -3.63
CA VAL A 628 3.23 29.80 -4.54
C VAL A 628 2.07 28.92 -5.00
N ASP A 629 0.84 29.34 -4.74
CA ASP A 629 -0.36 28.53 -4.97
C ASP A 629 -1.47 29.39 -5.56
N ALA A 630 -1.65 29.27 -6.87
CA ALA A 630 -2.68 30.01 -7.62
C ALA A 630 -4.12 29.59 -7.27
N ASN A 631 -4.33 28.45 -6.58
CA ASN A 631 -5.64 28.02 -6.09
C ASN A 631 -5.93 28.56 -4.68
N SER A 632 -4.92 29.06 -3.96
CA SER A 632 -5.09 29.70 -2.66
C SER A 632 -5.76 31.07 -2.79
N SER A 633 -6.65 31.39 -1.87
CA SER A 633 -7.31 32.70 -1.77
C SER A 633 -6.33 33.87 -1.55
N THR A 634 -5.10 33.58 -1.14
CA THR A 634 -4.03 34.57 -0.93
C THR A 634 -2.89 34.49 -1.95
N GLY A 635 -2.96 33.56 -2.91
CA GLY A 635 -1.85 33.22 -3.82
C GLY A 635 -0.72 32.41 -3.19
N TYR A 636 -0.84 32.08 -1.89
CA TYR A 636 0.19 31.37 -1.11
C TYR A 636 -0.43 30.33 -0.20
N SER A 637 0.24 29.20 -0.04
CA SER A 637 -0.17 28.12 0.86
C SER A 637 1.00 27.59 1.67
N ARG A 638 0.73 26.94 2.80
CA ARG A 638 1.72 26.16 3.56
C ARG A 638 1.12 24.85 4.03
N TRP A 639 1.96 23.85 4.29
CA TRP A 639 1.52 22.60 4.86
C TRP A 639 1.16 22.73 6.35
N ASN A 640 0.03 22.13 6.74
CA ASN A 640 -0.32 21.83 8.12
C ASN A 640 -0.22 20.33 8.34
N SER A 641 0.85 19.91 9.05
CA SER A 641 1.16 18.50 9.28
C SER A 641 0.31 17.83 10.38
N LEU A 642 -0.54 18.57 11.10
CA LEU A 642 -1.52 17.98 12.03
C LEU A 642 -2.82 17.61 11.32
N GLU A 643 -3.17 18.41 10.32
CA GLU A 643 -4.44 18.33 9.58
C GLU A 643 -4.27 17.71 8.18
N ALA A 644 -3.03 17.33 7.82
CA ALA A 644 -2.61 16.80 6.53
C ALA A 644 -3.18 17.58 5.32
N LYS A 645 -3.09 18.92 5.36
CA LYS A 645 -3.64 19.80 4.30
C LYS A 645 -2.80 21.05 4.07
N LEU A 646 -2.95 21.64 2.88
CA LEU A 646 -2.45 22.99 2.60
C LEU A 646 -3.43 24.04 3.16
N GLU A 647 -2.88 25.08 3.81
CA GLU A 647 -3.62 26.19 4.39
C GLU A 647 -3.14 27.53 3.79
N PRO A 648 -4.05 28.47 3.44
CA PRO A 648 -3.69 29.78 2.90
C PRO A 648 -2.78 30.59 3.82
N VAL A 649 -1.77 31.25 3.25
CA VAL A 649 -0.85 32.15 3.96
C VAL A 649 -1.15 33.59 3.56
N GLU A 650 -1.62 34.39 4.51
CA GLU A 650 -1.81 35.84 4.30
C GLU A 650 -0.46 36.59 4.31
N PRO A 651 -0.12 37.39 3.27
CA PRO A 651 1.01 38.31 3.29
C PRO A 651 0.80 39.47 4.27
N LYS A 652 0.99 39.21 5.57
CA LYS A 652 0.87 40.19 6.67
C LYS A 652 2.14 40.21 7.50
N THR A 653 2.52 41.37 8.03
CA THR A 653 3.70 41.45 8.89
C THR A 653 3.49 40.64 10.17
N VAL A 654 4.35 39.64 10.36
CA VAL A 654 4.48 38.86 11.58
C VAL A 654 5.70 39.33 12.39
N ASP A 655 5.85 38.84 13.61
CA ASP A 655 7.03 39.07 14.46
C ASP A 655 7.46 40.54 14.58
N GLY A 656 6.50 41.48 14.63
CA GLY A 656 6.78 42.93 14.72
C GLY A 656 7.73 43.45 13.63
N GLY A 657 7.82 42.81 12.46
CA GLY A 657 8.72 43.18 11.37
C GLY A 657 10.17 42.67 11.50
N LEU A 658 10.46 41.76 12.43
CA LEU A 658 11.81 41.22 12.70
C LEU A 658 12.52 40.67 11.46
N TYR A 659 11.78 39.97 10.59
CA TYR A 659 12.27 39.38 9.34
C TYR A 659 11.81 40.17 8.09
N GLY A 660 11.46 41.43 8.30
CA GLY A 660 10.89 42.33 7.29
C GLY A 660 9.37 42.38 7.32
N LEU A 661 8.78 43.11 6.37
CA LEU A 661 7.33 43.28 6.26
C LEU A 661 6.66 42.16 5.46
N ASP A 662 5.36 42.00 5.69
CA ASP A 662 4.45 41.11 4.97
C ASP A 662 4.97 39.66 4.92
N ALA A 663 5.51 39.21 6.07
CA ALA A 663 6.18 37.92 6.30
C ALA A 663 7.37 37.61 5.35
N GLY A 664 7.87 38.60 4.59
CA GLY A 664 8.90 38.40 3.58
C GLY A 664 8.37 38.26 2.15
N LEU A 665 7.07 38.07 1.96
CA LEU A 665 6.42 37.84 0.67
C LEU A 665 6.29 39.15 -0.15
N PRO A 666 6.14 39.07 -1.48
CA PRO A 666 5.94 40.23 -2.32
C PRO A 666 4.49 40.74 -2.29
N GLN A 667 4.31 42.03 -2.61
CA GLN A 667 3.00 42.68 -2.80
C GLN A 667 2.56 42.71 -4.27
N ALA A 668 3.51 42.65 -5.19
CA ALA A 668 3.26 42.50 -6.62
C ALA A 668 4.26 41.51 -7.21
N THR A 669 3.76 40.55 -8.00
CA THR A 669 4.56 39.57 -8.72
C THR A 669 4.58 39.88 -10.21
N ASP A 670 5.56 39.34 -10.93
CA ASP A 670 5.65 39.38 -12.40
C ASP A 670 5.61 40.80 -13.01
N VAL A 671 6.22 41.75 -12.30
CA VAL A 671 6.34 43.16 -12.70
C VAL A 671 7.78 43.51 -13.11
N PRO A 672 7.99 44.53 -13.96
CA PRO A 672 9.33 45.07 -14.20
C PRO A 672 9.97 45.57 -12.90
N VAL A 673 11.19 45.13 -12.61
CA VAL A 673 11.98 45.53 -11.44
C VAL A 673 13.43 45.86 -11.81
N HIS A 674 14.04 46.71 -10.99
CA HIS A 674 15.48 46.85 -10.89
C HIS A 674 15.95 46.35 -9.52
N THR A 675 16.75 45.29 -9.48
CA THR A 675 17.43 44.88 -8.24
C THR A 675 18.69 45.71 -8.04
N LEU A 676 18.70 46.45 -6.93
CA LEU A 676 19.83 47.20 -6.43
C LEU A 676 20.61 46.33 -5.46
N ILE A 677 21.91 46.16 -5.71
CA ILE A 677 22.81 45.39 -4.85
C ILE A 677 23.90 46.35 -4.36
N VAL A 678 24.01 46.49 -3.05
CA VAL A 678 24.85 47.51 -2.39
C VAL A 678 25.79 46.81 -1.42
N THR A 679 27.10 47.03 -1.56
CA THR A 679 28.09 46.64 -0.54
C THR A 679 28.62 47.90 0.14
N TYR A 680 28.87 47.82 1.44
CA TYR A 680 29.35 48.96 2.23
C TYR A 680 30.27 48.50 3.35
N SER A 681 31.47 49.10 3.42
CA SER A 681 32.40 49.00 4.54
C SER A 681 32.33 50.28 5.39
N ASN A 682 31.87 50.13 6.62
CA ASN A 682 31.85 51.20 7.61
C ASN A 682 33.24 51.52 8.19
N ALA A 683 34.19 50.58 8.03
CA ALA A 683 35.62 50.81 8.28
C ALA A 683 36.31 51.62 7.16
N ALA A 684 35.55 52.17 6.21
CA ALA A 684 36.06 52.96 5.07
C ALA A 684 37.15 52.25 4.26
N THR A 685 37.07 50.92 4.15
CA THR A 685 37.98 50.11 3.33
C THR A 685 37.91 50.55 1.87
N GLU A 686 39.06 50.77 1.24
CA GLU A 686 39.12 51.33 -0.11
C GLU A 686 38.55 50.38 -1.17
N GLY A 687 37.70 50.91 -2.08
CA GLY A 687 37.22 50.19 -3.27
C GLY A 687 36.17 49.09 -3.05
N VAL A 688 35.66 48.90 -1.84
CA VAL A 688 34.67 47.85 -1.51
C VAL A 688 33.24 48.36 -1.23
N SER A 689 33.09 49.65 -0.94
CA SER A 689 31.78 50.31 -0.81
C SER A 689 31.28 50.75 -2.19
N GLN A 690 30.15 50.23 -2.64
CA GLN A 690 29.57 50.53 -3.96
C GLN A 690 28.11 50.10 -4.11
N ILE A 691 27.46 50.59 -5.16
CA ILE A 691 26.21 50.05 -5.70
C ILE A 691 26.55 49.41 -7.05
N TYR A 692 26.28 48.12 -7.21
CA TYR A 692 26.47 47.41 -8.47
C TYR A 692 25.53 47.91 -9.56
N ARG A 693 25.85 47.63 -10.84
CA ARG A 693 24.92 47.92 -11.95
C ARG A 693 23.58 47.21 -11.65
N PRO A 694 22.44 47.91 -11.66
CA PRO A 694 21.14 47.31 -11.37
C PRO A 694 20.81 46.16 -12.32
N LEU A 695 20.28 45.06 -11.77
CA LEU A 695 19.76 43.94 -12.56
C LEU A 695 18.32 44.25 -12.95
N SER A 696 18.02 44.36 -14.24
CA SER A 696 16.70 44.76 -14.74
C SER A 696 15.97 43.57 -15.35
N TYR A 697 14.81 43.19 -14.80
CA TYR A 697 14.07 42.00 -15.25
C TYR A 697 12.59 42.04 -14.83
N VAL A 698 11.81 41.01 -15.18
CA VAL A 698 10.45 40.79 -14.69
C VAL A 698 10.51 39.91 -13.45
N GLY A 699 10.13 40.45 -12.30
CA GLY A 699 10.20 39.80 -10.99
C GLY A 699 9.24 40.45 -10.01
N ASN A 700 9.58 40.45 -8.73
CA ASN A 700 8.63 40.79 -7.67
C ASN A 700 9.01 42.06 -6.90
N LEU A 701 8.00 42.81 -6.44
CA LEU A 701 8.16 43.95 -5.53
C LEU A 701 7.63 43.61 -4.13
N ARG A 702 8.46 43.81 -3.12
CA ARG A 702 8.07 43.76 -1.70
C ARG A 702 7.58 45.13 -1.21
N ARG A 703 6.87 45.13 -0.07
CA ARG A 703 6.58 46.36 0.68
C ARG A 703 7.87 47.01 1.16
N LEU A 704 8.10 48.24 0.71
CA LEU A 704 9.20 49.09 1.15
C LEU A 704 8.66 50.27 1.98
N LEU A 705 9.48 50.76 2.90
CA LEU A 705 9.17 51.91 3.74
C LEU A 705 9.92 53.14 3.25
N ASP A 706 9.21 54.25 3.13
CA ASP A 706 9.74 55.52 2.68
C ASP A 706 10.08 56.39 3.90
N PRO A 707 11.37 56.62 4.20
CA PRO A 707 11.79 57.32 5.40
C PRO A 707 11.32 58.79 5.42
N THR A 708 10.94 59.37 4.28
CA THR A 708 10.38 60.74 4.25
C THR A 708 8.99 60.81 4.90
N LYS A 709 8.24 59.70 4.92
CA LYS A 709 6.88 59.63 5.46
C LYS A 709 6.91 59.41 6.98
N ALA A 710 6.34 60.35 7.72
CA ALA A 710 6.27 60.25 9.18
C ALA A 710 5.52 58.99 9.68
N GLY A 711 4.52 58.50 8.94
CA GLY A 711 3.81 57.26 9.27
C GLY A 711 4.71 56.01 9.19
N ASP A 712 5.53 55.89 8.14
CA ASP A 712 6.47 54.77 7.96
C ASP A 712 7.54 54.79 9.06
N ARG A 713 8.06 55.98 9.43
CA ARG A 713 8.97 56.17 10.57
C ARG A 713 8.35 55.76 11.91
N GLN A 714 7.12 56.18 12.17
CA GLN A 714 6.37 55.81 13.38
C GLN A 714 6.13 54.29 13.45
N ALA A 715 5.79 53.67 12.33
CA ALA A 715 5.54 52.23 12.25
C ALA A 715 6.76 51.40 12.66
N ILE A 716 7.99 51.83 12.34
CA ILE A 716 9.23 51.11 12.69
C ILE A 716 9.94 51.61 13.96
N THR A 717 9.30 52.50 14.74
CA THR A 717 9.89 53.03 15.96
C THR A 717 10.14 51.91 16.99
N PRO A 718 11.40 51.69 17.43
CA PRO A 718 11.74 50.59 18.34
C PRO A 718 10.86 50.52 19.58
N ASN A 719 10.40 49.30 19.91
CA ASN A 719 9.54 48.96 21.05
C ASN A 719 8.13 49.60 21.09
N THR A 720 7.74 50.47 20.14
CA THR A 720 6.49 51.26 20.24
C THR A 720 5.69 51.38 18.94
N GLY A 721 6.34 51.27 17.77
CA GLY A 721 5.64 51.23 16.48
C GLY A 721 4.92 49.90 16.24
N GLU A 722 4.11 49.83 15.19
CA GLU A 722 3.45 48.59 14.72
C GLU A 722 4.49 47.48 14.43
N ASN A 723 5.58 47.85 13.78
CA ASN A 723 6.71 47.01 13.39
C ASN A 723 7.90 47.27 14.32
N TYR A 724 7.65 47.22 15.63
CA TYR A 724 8.59 47.57 16.71
C TYR A 724 9.90 46.76 16.76
N TRP A 725 9.99 45.62 16.08
CA TRP A 725 11.22 44.84 15.94
C TRP A 725 12.02 45.16 14.67
N TYR A 726 11.40 45.77 13.65
CA TYR A 726 12.02 46.02 12.34
C TYR A 726 13.38 46.73 12.44
N CYS A 727 13.44 47.90 13.08
CA CYS A 727 14.70 48.61 13.34
C CYS A 727 15.38 48.24 14.66
N ARG A 728 14.64 47.67 15.63
CA ARG A 728 15.19 47.30 16.94
C ARG A 728 16.17 46.14 16.85
N ALA A 729 15.98 45.23 15.91
CA ALA A 729 16.76 44.00 15.77
C ALA A 729 18.25 44.29 15.49
N SER A 730 18.54 45.15 14.51
CA SER A 730 19.90 45.37 14.00
C SER A 730 20.14 46.78 13.43
N GLY A 731 19.23 47.73 13.65
CA GLY A 731 19.33 49.12 13.21
C GLY A 731 18.75 49.39 11.80
N CYS A 732 18.48 50.67 11.55
CA CYS A 732 17.99 51.24 10.29
C CYS A 732 18.69 52.59 10.09
N ASP A 733 20.02 52.55 10.01
CA ASP A 733 20.87 53.75 10.05
C ASP A 733 21.25 54.26 8.65
N TYR A 734 20.70 53.63 7.60
CA TYR A 734 20.97 53.92 6.21
C TYR A 734 19.68 53.85 5.39
N SER A 735 19.65 54.64 4.31
CA SER A 735 18.55 54.64 3.34
C SER A 735 19.09 54.68 1.91
N LEU A 736 18.35 54.15 0.95
CA LEU A 736 18.61 54.40 -0.47
C LEU A 736 17.75 55.55 -0.96
N ARG A 737 18.31 56.39 -1.84
CA ARG A 737 17.58 57.35 -2.66
C ARG A 737 17.77 57.00 -4.13
N VAL A 738 16.68 56.61 -4.78
CA VAL A 738 16.64 56.26 -6.22
C VAL A 738 15.99 57.42 -6.96
N SER A 739 16.71 58.02 -7.89
CA SER A 739 16.18 59.00 -8.83
C SER A 739 15.96 58.34 -10.18
N PHE A 740 14.79 58.52 -10.76
CA PHE A 740 14.38 57.96 -12.05
C PHE A 740 14.53 58.98 -13.19
N GLY A 741 14.42 58.50 -14.43
CA GLY A 741 14.54 59.33 -15.65
C GLY A 741 13.41 60.34 -15.87
N ASP A 742 12.30 60.22 -15.14
CA ASP A 742 11.18 61.18 -15.10
C ASP A 742 11.30 62.19 -13.93
N ASP A 743 12.48 62.27 -13.31
CA ASP A 743 12.78 63.05 -12.10
C ASP A 743 11.96 62.69 -10.86
N SER A 744 11.19 61.57 -10.87
CA SER A 744 10.63 61.01 -9.65
C SER A 744 11.71 60.41 -8.76
N VAL A 745 11.49 60.44 -7.44
CA VAL A 745 12.44 59.97 -6.42
C VAL A 745 11.72 59.00 -5.48
N GLN A 746 12.37 57.88 -5.19
CA GLN A 746 11.96 56.93 -4.16
C GLN A 746 13.04 56.85 -3.08
N ASN A 747 12.67 57.09 -1.83
CA ASN A 747 13.53 56.84 -0.67
C ASN A 747 13.11 55.52 0.00
N ILE A 748 14.09 54.77 0.51
CA ILE A 748 13.87 53.40 1.00
C ILE A 748 14.70 53.19 2.28
N VAL A 749 14.06 52.81 3.38
CA VAL A 749 14.74 52.38 4.61
C VAL A 749 15.48 51.06 4.35
N LEU A 750 16.75 50.97 4.72
CA LEU A 750 17.49 49.70 4.75
C LEU A 750 17.41 49.07 6.14
N GLN A 751 16.76 47.91 6.23
CA GLN A 751 16.76 47.10 7.45
C GLN A 751 18.12 46.43 7.64
N GLY A 752 18.64 46.48 8.85
CA GLY A 752 19.89 45.82 9.23
C GLY A 752 21.12 46.68 8.94
N ALA A 753 21.57 47.37 9.98
CA ALA A 753 22.75 48.22 9.98
C ALA A 753 23.87 47.58 10.83
N PHE A 754 24.65 48.42 11.52
CA PHE A 754 25.84 48.06 12.28
C PHE A 754 25.60 47.94 13.80
N ARG A 755 24.33 47.87 14.23
CA ARG A 755 23.97 47.74 15.66
C ARG A 755 24.07 46.30 16.16
N LYS A 756 24.32 46.14 17.46
CA LYS A 756 24.28 44.84 18.16
C LYS A 756 22.83 44.34 18.23
N TRP A 757 22.67 43.02 18.23
CA TRP A 757 21.36 42.37 18.23
C TRP A 757 20.47 42.86 19.37
N PHE A 758 19.26 43.32 19.04
CA PHE A 758 18.28 43.93 19.97
C PHE A 758 18.79 45.12 20.80
N SER A 759 19.83 45.82 20.35
CA SER A 759 20.47 46.94 21.06
C SER A 759 20.54 48.20 20.21
N SER A 760 20.53 49.37 20.87
CA SER A 760 20.86 50.64 20.22
C SER A 760 22.37 50.84 20.03
N ALA A 761 23.22 50.08 20.72
CA ALA A 761 24.68 50.21 20.60
C ALA A 761 25.20 49.63 19.27
N GLU A 762 26.17 50.31 18.68
CA GLU A 762 26.96 49.79 17.55
C GLU A 762 27.77 48.55 17.95
N LYS A 763 28.08 47.68 16.98
CA LYS A 763 28.97 46.53 17.15
C LYS A 763 30.41 46.99 17.42
N ASP A 764 31.20 46.20 18.14
CA ASP A 764 32.53 46.65 18.58
C ASP A 764 33.55 46.73 17.41
N GLY A 765 33.36 45.91 16.38
CA GLY A 765 34.27 45.83 15.23
C GLY A 765 33.90 46.69 14.01
N ILE A 766 32.99 47.66 14.11
CA ILE A 766 32.42 48.36 12.94
C ILE A 766 33.41 49.25 12.17
N LEU A 767 34.52 49.63 12.81
CA LEU A 767 35.61 50.41 12.23
C LEU A 767 36.87 49.56 11.97
N GLU A 768 36.83 48.25 12.29
CA GLU A 768 37.94 47.32 12.09
C GLU A 768 37.81 46.68 10.69
N PRO A 769 38.69 47.00 9.72
CA PRO A 769 38.55 46.52 8.34
C PRO A 769 38.50 44.99 8.23
N SER A 770 39.19 44.28 9.12
CA SER A 770 39.25 42.81 9.14
C SER A 770 38.04 42.12 9.79
N SER A 771 37.16 42.87 10.45
CA SER A 771 35.99 42.34 11.15
C SER A 771 34.78 42.23 10.24
N SER A 772 34.07 41.10 10.29
CA SER A 772 32.77 40.96 9.61
C SER A 772 31.69 41.91 10.15
N ASP A 773 31.92 42.54 11.31
CA ASP A 773 31.06 43.60 11.82
C ASP A 773 31.21 44.93 11.09
N SER A 774 32.26 45.17 10.29
CA SER A 774 32.42 46.43 9.54
C SER A 774 31.81 46.42 8.13
N PHE A 775 31.23 45.29 7.69
CA PHE A 775 30.74 45.13 6.32
C PHE A 775 29.26 44.73 6.23
N ARG A 776 28.58 45.27 5.20
CA ARG A 776 27.19 44.97 4.86
C ARG A 776 27.00 44.78 3.37
N ILE A 777 26.04 43.92 3.03
CA ILE A 777 25.42 43.82 1.72
C ILE A 777 23.91 43.99 1.88
N TRP A 778 23.27 44.71 0.95
CA TRP A 778 21.82 44.84 0.86
C TRP A 778 21.36 44.56 -0.57
N GLY A 779 20.18 43.95 -0.70
CA GLY A 779 19.47 43.74 -1.96
C GLY A 779 18.07 44.31 -1.87
N VAL A 780 17.67 45.13 -2.84
CA VAL A 780 16.34 45.77 -2.87
C VAL A 780 15.81 45.83 -4.31
N ASN A 781 14.58 45.37 -4.53
CA ASN A 781 13.88 45.57 -5.81
C ASN A 781 13.12 46.90 -5.79
N VAL A 782 13.31 47.72 -6.81
CA VAL A 782 12.54 48.94 -7.06
C VAL A 782 11.81 48.84 -8.39
N PRO A 783 10.74 49.63 -8.64
CA PRO A 783 9.99 49.56 -9.89
C PRO A 783 10.89 49.75 -11.12
N GLY A 784 10.74 48.85 -12.09
CA GLY A 784 11.48 48.82 -13.36
C GLY A 784 10.70 49.38 -14.54
N ASP A 785 9.53 49.98 -14.31
CA ASP A 785 8.74 50.71 -15.31
C ASP A 785 9.44 52.01 -15.76
N LYS A 786 10.42 52.49 -14.98
CA LYS A 786 11.19 53.71 -15.22
C LYS A 786 12.68 53.43 -15.20
N ALA A 787 13.42 54.01 -16.14
CA ALA A 787 14.88 53.94 -16.13
C ALA A 787 15.47 54.65 -14.90
N ILE A 788 16.46 54.03 -14.26
CA ILE A 788 17.25 54.64 -13.18
C ILE A 788 18.17 55.71 -13.75
N LYS A 789 18.14 56.91 -13.14
CA LYS A 789 19.04 58.03 -13.41
C LYS A 789 20.24 58.00 -12.45
N GLN A 790 19.96 57.82 -11.16
CA GLN A 790 20.97 57.83 -10.08
C GLN A 790 20.46 57.02 -8.89
N VAL A 791 21.36 56.37 -8.16
CA VAL A 791 21.11 55.71 -6.87
C VAL A 791 22.15 56.17 -5.87
N GLU A 792 21.70 56.59 -4.69
CA GLU A 792 22.55 57.07 -3.62
C GLU A 792 22.33 56.26 -2.34
N LEU A 793 23.41 55.90 -1.65
CA LEU A 793 23.36 55.40 -0.28
C LEU A 793 23.49 56.60 0.66
N LEU A 794 22.53 56.74 1.57
CA LEU A 794 22.43 57.85 2.51
C LEU A 794 22.73 57.37 3.94
N SER A 795 23.47 58.18 4.69
CA SER A 795 23.54 58.05 6.15
C SER A 795 22.28 58.66 6.77
N THR A 796 21.49 57.83 7.44
CA THR A 796 20.23 58.22 8.09
C THR A 796 20.16 57.56 9.48
N PRO A 797 21.06 57.90 10.41
CA PRO A 797 21.12 57.26 11.72
C PRO A 797 19.80 57.46 12.47
N GLU A 798 19.29 56.38 13.06
CA GLU A 798 17.99 56.37 13.74
C GLU A 798 16.83 56.89 12.89
N VAL A 799 16.72 56.46 11.62
CA VAL A 799 15.74 56.96 10.64
C VAL A 799 14.26 56.90 11.08
N TRP A 800 13.94 56.22 12.17
CA TRP A 800 12.62 56.23 12.80
C TRP A 800 12.33 57.50 13.61
N THR A 801 13.35 58.24 14.07
CA THR A 801 13.18 59.50 14.81
C THR A 801 12.94 60.66 13.86
N ASP A 802 13.79 60.79 12.83
CA ASP A 802 13.73 61.87 11.85
C ASP A 802 14.41 61.45 10.53
N PHE A 803 14.09 62.15 9.45
CA PHE A 803 14.78 62.02 8.17
C PHE A 803 15.34 63.40 7.78
N PRO A 804 16.67 63.58 7.75
CA PRO A 804 17.26 64.89 7.46
C PRO A 804 16.84 65.44 6.09
N ASP A 805 16.64 66.77 5.99
CA ASP A 805 16.37 67.45 4.72
C ASP A 805 17.54 67.27 3.71
N GLU A 806 18.78 67.32 4.22
CA GLU A 806 20.02 67.08 3.46
C GLU A 806 20.81 65.92 4.09
N PRO A 807 20.43 64.66 3.83
CA PRO A 807 21.11 63.50 4.40
C PRO A 807 22.47 63.28 3.71
N ALA A 808 23.48 62.88 4.49
CA ALA A 808 24.84 62.73 3.99
C ALA A 808 24.92 61.56 2.98
N VAL A 809 25.32 61.88 1.74
CA VAL A 809 25.51 60.90 0.67
C VAL A 809 26.84 60.17 0.88
N LEU A 810 26.78 58.85 1.07
CA LEU A 810 27.92 57.96 1.31
C LEU A 810 28.45 57.33 0.02
N LEU A 811 27.55 57.08 -0.94
CA LEU A 811 27.84 56.58 -2.28
C LEU A 811 26.87 57.24 -3.25
N SER A 812 27.33 57.66 -4.42
CA SER A 812 26.46 58.17 -5.49
C SER A 812 26.80 57.49 -6.81
N CYS A 813 25.95 56.58 -7.26
CA CYS A 813 26.13 55.82 -8.49
C CYS A 813 25.08 56.17 -9.55
N GLY A 814 25.45 56.08 -10.83
CA GLY A 814 24.54 56.38 -11.93
C GLY A 814 25.16 56.14 -13.29
N TYR A 815 24.36 56.35 -14.35
CA TYR A 815 24.80 56.15 -15.72
C TYR A 815 25.51 57.39 -16.30
N LYS A 816 26.66 57.17 -16.94
CA LYS A 816 27.32 58.11 -17.83
C LYS A 816 27.32 57.53 -19.25
N GLY A 817 26.27 57.82 -20.02
CA GLY A 817 26.00 57.06 -21.24
C GLY A 817 25.55 55.65 -20.87
N THR A 818 26.22 54.62 -21.38
CA THR A 818 25.97 53.21 -21.02
C THR A 818 26.64 52.78 -19.71
N ASP A 819 27.61 53.54 -19.24
CA ASP A 819 28.55 53.06 -18.23
C ASP A 819 28.02 53.37 -16.84
N TRP A 820 27.94 52.35 -15.99
CA TRP A 820 27.54 52.48 -14.60
C TRP A 820 28.77 52.78 -13.75
N GLY A 821 28.74 53.85 -12.96
CA GLY A 821 29.87 54.22 -12.11
C GLY A 821 29.43 54.93 -10.83
N CYS A 822 30.22 54.73 -9.78
CA CYS A 822 30.05 55.33 -8.46
C CYS A 822 31.03 56.48 -8.22
N LYS A 823 30.64 57.39 -7.34
CA LYS A 823 31.48 58.38 -6.66
C LYS A 823 31.31 58.21 -5.15
#